data_AF-A0A8C3E6F2-F1
#
_entry.id   AF-A0A8C3E6F2-F1
#
_cell.length_a   1.000
_cell.length_b   1.000
_cell.length_c   1.000
_cell.angle_alpha   90.00
_cell.angle_beta   90.00
_cell.angle_gamma   90.00
#
_symmetry.space_group_name_H-M   'P 1'
#
loop_
_entity.id
_entity.type
_entity.pdbx_description
1 polymer ?
#
loop_
_entity_poly.entity_id
_entity_poly.type
_entity_poly.pdbx_seq_one_letter_code
_entity_poly.pdbx_strand_id
1 'polypeptide(L)'
;MQENGCSDPSLHTAFFPRPFVEARAAAHGINMYQEIGFQKDSQGEYKASQCIHMDCLRWVKRDSYLPVGSHNLKAAAKAKLGYDPVELDPEEMCRMATEEPQTLATYSVSDAVATYYMYMKYVHPFIFALCTIIPMEPDEVLRKGSGTLCEALLMVQAYHANIIFPNKQEQEFNKLTEDGHVLDSETYVGGHVEALESGVFRSDIPCRFKMNPAAFDFLVQHVEKTLQHAIEEEEGLPLNQVTNFQEVCDEIKVKLNSLKDVPNRIECPLIYHLDVGAMYPNIILTNRLQPSAMVDEATCAACDFNKPGANCQRRMTWQWRGEFMPASRSEYHRIQQQLESEKFPPLFADGPPRAFHELSQEEQAKYEKKRLADYCRKAYKKIHVTKVEERVTTICQRENSFYVDTVRAFRDRRYEFKGLHKVWKKKLSAAAEVGDASEVKRCKNMEILYDSLQLAHKCILNSFYGYVMRKGARWYSMEMAGIVCFTGANIITQARELIEQIGRPLELDTDGIWCVLPNSFPENFVIKSTNIKKPKVTISYPGAMLNILVKEGFTNDQYQELQDPASLTYITRSENSIFFEVDGPYLAMILPASKEEGKKLKKRYAVFNEDGSLAELKGFEVKRRGELQLVKIFQSSVFEAFLKGSTLEEVYASVAKVADYWLDVLYSKVGTLWHRLPTAVVESQSLEEFKSCVDVAREYMG
;
A
#
# COMPACT_ATOMS: atom_id res chain seq x y z
N MET A 1 18.85 -28.45 31.65
CA MET A 1 18.04 -27.27 32.03
C MET A 1 17.19 -26.93 30.81
N GLN A 2 15.95 -27.42 30.81
CA GLN A 2 14.96 -27.11 29.79
C GLN A 2 14.51 -25.66 30.00
N GLU A 3 14.89 -24.76 29.10
CA GLU A 3 14.10 -23.55 28.91
C GLU A 3 12.75 -24.03 28.37
N ASN A 4 11.72 -24.01 29.23
CA ASN A 4 10.33 -24.16 28.80
C ASN A 4 10.04 -23.01 27.83
N GLY A 5 10.15 -23.27 26.53
CA GLY A 5 9.95 -22.25 25.49
C GLY A 5 8.55 -21.67 25.60
N CYS A 6 8.45 -20.39 25.97
CA CYS A 6 7.18 -19.66 26.08
C CYS A 6 6.57 -19.33 24.70
N SER A 7 7.31 -19.53 23.62
CA SER A 7 6.88 -19.31 22.23
C SER A 7 7.41 -20.41 21.32
N ASP A 8 6.55 -20.96 20.47
CA ASP A 8 6.89 -22.01 19.51
C ASP A 8 6.71 -21.48 18.07
N PRO A 9 7.80 -21.09 17.39
CA PRO A 9 7.73 -20.59 16.03
C PRO A 9 7.64 -21.72 15.00
N SER A 10 6.73 -21.59 14.04
CA SER A 10 6.66 -22.47 12.87
C SER A 10 6.47 -21.66 11.60
N LEU A 11 7.02 -22.09 10.45
CA LEU A 11 6.90 -21.35 9.18
C LEU A 11 6.09 -22.06 8.10
N HIS A 12 5.32 -23.07 8.50
CA HIS A 12 4.24 -23.60 7.71
C HIS A 12 2.93 -23.31 8.41
N THR A 13 1.86 -23.17 7.61
CA THR A 13 0.51 -22.99 8.14
C THR A 13 0.22 -23.96 9.28
N ALA A 14 -0.61 -23.56 10.24
CA ALA A 14 -1.28 -24.47 11.17
C ALA A 14 -1.92 -25.73 10.52
N PHE A 15 -2.03 -25.77 9.19
CA PHE A 15 -2.58 -26.86 8.38
C PHE A 15 -1.60 -27.96 7.92
N PHE A 16 -0.28 -27.86 8.14
CA PHE A 16 0.64 -28.93 7.73
C PHE A 16 1.40 -29.60 8.90
N PRO A 17 2.28 -28.91 9.66
CA PRO A 17 3.13 -29.61 10.62
C PRO A 17 2.35 -30.18 11.81
N ARG A 18 1.44 -29.38 12.37
CA ARG A 18 0.69 -29.76 13.58
C ARG A 18 -0.38 -30.83 13.33
N PRO A 19 -1.22 -30.77 12.27
CA PRO A 19 -2.10 -31.87 11.90
C PRO A 19 -1.36 -33.17 11.63
N PHE A 20 -0.19 -33.10 10.98
CA PHE A 20 0.61 -34.27 10.72
C PHE A 20 1.13 -34.88 12.03
N VAL A 21 1.70 -34.07 12.92
CA VAL A 21 2.19 -34.53 14.23
C VAL A 21 1.05 -35.09 15.09
N GLU A 22 -0.11 -34.42 15.15
CA GLU A 22 -1.29 -34.90 15.89
C GLU A 22 -1.76 -36.26 15.37
N ALA A 23 -1.92 -36.41 14.04
CA ALA A 23 -2.37 -37.66 13.43
C ALA A 23 -1.36 -38.79 13.63
N ARG A 24 -0.06 -38.51 13.55
CA ARG A 24 1.00 -39.49 13.82
C ARG A 24 1.06 -39.87 15.30
N ALA A 25 0.92 -38.91 16.21
CA ALA A 25 0.85 -39.17 17.65
C ALA A 25 -0.34 -40.07 17.97
N ALA A 26 -1.53 -39.74 17.44
CA ALA A 26 -2.74 -40.55 17.61
C ALA A 26 -2.57 -41.99 17.07
N ALA A 27 -1.92 -42.16 15.92
CA ALA A 27 -1.62 -43.48 15.35
C ALA A 27 -0.72 -44.35 16.25
N HIS A 28 0.09 -43.71 17.11
CA HIS A 28 0.95 -44.37 18.11
C HIS A 28 0.36 -44.37 19.52
N GLY A 29 -0.92 -44.01 19.68
CA GLY A 29 -1.59 -43.98 20.99
C GLY A 29 -1.18 -42.82 21.89
N ILE A 30 -0.53 -41.78 21.34
CA ILE A 30 -0.07 -40.60 22.06
C ILE A 30 -1.09 -39.47 21.88
N ASN A 31 -1.54 -38.88 23.00
CA ASN A 31 -2.45 -37.74 22.97
C ASN A 31 -1.65 -36.41 23.03
N MET A 32 -1.53 -35.72 21.90
CA MET A 32 -0.75 -34.48 21.80
C MET A 32 -1.20 -33.38 22.78
N TYR A 33 -2.49 -33.28 23.09
CA TYR A 33 -2.98 -32.28 24.05
C TYR A 33 -2.52 -32.60 25.47
N GLN A 34 -2.54 -33.87 25.88
CA GLN A 34 -2.07 -34.28 27.20
C GLN A 34 -0.55 -34.12 27.35
N GLU A 35 0.21 -34.40 26.29
CA GLU A 35 1.68 -34.32 26.32
C GLU A 35 2.21 -32.88 26.29
N ILE A 36 1.66 -32.03 25.40
CA ILE A 36 2.23 -30.69 25.15
C ILE A 36 1.19 -29.54 25.15
N GLY A 37 -0.08 -29.81 25.49
CA GLY A 37 -1.11 -28.78 25.67
C GLY A 37 -1.67 -28.17 24.38
N PHE A 38 -1.26 -28.63 23.20
CA PHE A 38 -1.74 -28.13 21.91
C PHE A 38 -3.03 -28.82 21.47
N GLN A 39 -4.01 -28.03 21.04
CA GLN A 39 -5.27 -28.52 20.43
C GLN A 39 -5.80 -27.54 19.37
N LYS A 40 -6.70 -28.02 18.51
CA LYS A 40 -7.39 -27.19 17.52
C LYS A 40 -8.46 -26.33 18.18
N ASP A 41 -8.55 -25.08 17.75
CA ASP A 41 -9.70 -24.22 18.02
C ASP A 41 -10.82 -24.41 16.99
N SER A 42 -11.90 -23.63 17.14
CA SER A 42 -13.05 -23.63 16.22
C SER A 42 -12.71 -23.27 14.76
N GLN A 43 -11.56 -22.66 14.51
CA GLN A 43 -11.06 -22.29 13.18
C GLN A 43 -10.06 -23.32 12.63
N GLY A 44 -9.83 -24.42 13.36
CA GLY A 44 -8.88 -25.46 12.99
C GLY A 44 -7.43 -25.07 13.22
N GLU A 45 -7.17 -24.01 13.99
CA GLU A 45 -5.81 -23.55 14.31
C GLU A 45 -5.33 -24.15 15.62
N TYR A 46 -4.04 -24.51 15.69
CA TYR A 46 -3.46 -25.05 16.91
C TYR A 46 -3.05 -23.96 17.88
N LYS A 47 -3.49 -24.10 19.13
CA LYS A 47 -3.18 -23.20 20.24
C LYS A 47 -2.89 -24.01 21.50
N ALA A 48 -2.10 -23.43 22.39
CA ALA A 48 -1.84 -23.95 23.71
C ALA A 48 -1.95 -22.82 24.74
N SER A 49 -2.36 -23.13 25.97
CA SER A 49 -2.48 -22.13 27.04
C SER A 49 -1.14 -21.69 27.61
N GLN A 50 -0.13 -22.56 27.57
CA GLN A 50 1.19 -22.31 28.17
C GLN A 50 2.24 -21.81 27.17
N CYS A 51 1.96 -21.91 25.86
CA CYS A 51 2.91 -21.57 24.82
C CYS A 51 2.20 -20.93 23.62
N ILE A 52 2.74 -19.80 23.16
CA ILE A 52 2.18 -19.03 22.06
C ILE A 52 2.66 -19.61 20.73
N HIS A 53 1.72 -19.88 19.82
CA HIS A 53 2.03 -20.48 18.53
C HIS A 53 2.32 -19.41 17.46
N MET A 54 3.59 -19.13 17.22
CA MET A 54 4.00 -18.08 16.29
C MET A 54 4.17 -18.61 14.86
N ASP A 55 3.05 -18.73 14.14
CA ASP A 55 3.05 -19.05 12.71
C ASP A 55 3.60 -17.87 11.88
N CYS A 56 4.89 -17.92 11.58
CA CYS A 56 5.61 -16.88 10.85
C CYS A 56 5.02 -16.65 9.44
N LEU A 57 4.34 -17.63 8.85
CA LEU A 57 3.69 -17.47 7.55
C LEU A 57 2.51 -16.48 7.61
N ARG A 58 1.84 -16.36 8.76
CA ARG A 58 0.79 -15.34 8.98
C ARG A 58 1.38 -13.93 8.86
N TRP A 59 2.52 -13.70 9.51
CA TRP A 59 3.27 -12.44 9.38
C TRP A 59 3.78 -12.22 7.96
N VAL A 60 4.34 -13.25 7.31
CA VAL A 60 4.80 -13.16 5.91
C VAL A 60 3.66 -12.70 4.99
N LYS A 61 2.47 -13.26 5.14
CA LYS A 61 1.32 -12.91 4.31
C LYS A 61 0.78 -11.50 4.57
N ARG A 62 0.73 -11.08 5.84
CA ARG A 62 0.06 -9.83 6.25
C ARG A 62 0.99 -8.62 6.29
N ASP A 63 2.19 -8.78 6.86
CA ASP A 63 3.01 -7.65 7.31
C ASP A 63 4.38 -7.56 6.62
N SER A 64 4.80 -8.58 5.86
CA SER A 64 6.14 -8.57 5.25
C SER A 64 6.30 -7.65 4.04
N TYR A 65 5.19 -7.19 3.45
CA TYR A 65 5.12 -6.49 2.15
C TYR A 65 5.74 -7.27 0.98
N LEU A 66 6.01 -8.57 1.16
CA LEU A 66 6.45 -9.43 0.07
C LEU A 66 5.27 -9.74 -0.86
N PRO A 67 5.51 -9.81 -2.18
CA PRO A 67 4.46 -10.23 -3.09
C PRO A 67 4.10 -11.69 -2.81
N VAL A 68 2.87 -12.07 -3.18
CA VAL A 68 2.34 -13.43 -2.93
C VAL A 68 3.25 -14.54 -3.49
N GLY A 69 3.98 -14.26 -4.57
CA GLY A 69 4.96 -15.20 -5.14
C GLY A 69 6.16 -15.50 -4.25
N SER A 70 6.45 -14.62 -3.30
CA SER A 70 7.59 -14.71 -2.39
C SER A 70 7.19 -15.09 -0.96
N HIS A 71 5.98 -15.65 -0.76
CA HIS A 71 5.50 -16.08 0.56
C HIS A 71 5.99 -17.46 0.99
N ASN A 72 6.67 -18.20 0.11
CA ASN A 72 7.31 -19.46 0.51
C ASN A 72 8.56 -19.20 1.37
N LEU A 73 8.96 -20.20 2.18
CA LEU A 73 10.05 -20.06 3.14
C LEU A 73 11.35 -19.59 2.48
N LYS A 74 11.72 -20.19 1.34
CA LYS A 74 12.95 -19.87 0.63
C LYS A 74 12.98 -18.41 0.16
N ALA A 75 11.96 -17.97 -0.56
CA ALA A 75 11.88 -16.62 -1.09
C ALA A 75 11.76 -15.58 0.04
N ALA A 76 11.01 -15.89 1.11
CA ALA A 76 10.92 -15.04 2.27
C ALA A 76 12.27 -14.93 3.00
N ALA A 77 12.96 -16.04 3.21
CA ALA A 77 14.30 -16.09 3.82
C ALA A 77 15.33 -15.34 2.96
N LYS A 78 15.34 -15.54 1.64
CA LYS A 78 16.21 -14.77 0.73
C LYS A 78 15.96 -13.28 0.84
N ALA A 79 14.69 -12.86 0.78
CA ALA A 79 14.32 -11.46 0.77
C ALA A 79 14.52 -10.75 2.12
N LYS A 80 14.32 -11.46 3.25
CA LYS A 80 14.38 -10.87 4.60
C LYS A 80 15.66 -11.19 5.35
N LEU A 81 16.22 -12.39 5.21
CA LEU A 81 17.43 -12.80 5.90
C LEU A 81 18.70 -12.58 5.08
N GLY A 82 18.60 -12.37 3.76
CA GLY A 82 19.72 -12.01 2.90
C GLY A 82 20.66 -13.18 2.57
N TYR A 83 20.19 -14.42 2.64
CA TYR A 83 20.93 -15.60 2.21
C TYR A 83 20.02 -16.57 1.45
N ASP A 84 20.60 -17.42 0.61
CA ASP A 84 19.88 -18.47 -0.12
C ASP A 84 19.85 -19.77 0.71
N PRO A 85 18.69 -20.19 1.26
CA PRO A 85 18.60 -21.46 1.97
C PRO A 85 18.69 -22.64 1.00
N VAL A 86 19.05 -23.80 1.55
CA VAL A 86 19.12 -25.07 0.80
C VAL A 86 17.74 -25.38 0.22
N GLU A 87 17.70 -25.76 -1.06
CA GLU A 87 16.47 -26.15 -1.75
C GLU A 87 16.57 -27.60 -2.19
N LEU A 88 15.47 -28.33 -2.04
CA LEU A 88 15.37 -29.74 -2.38
C LEU A 88 13.98 -29.99 -2.98
N ASP A 89 13.90 -30.81 -4.03
CA ASP A 89 12.63 -31.17 -4.65
C ASP A 89 11.84 -32.10 -3.72
N PRO A 90 10.59 -31.77 -3.33
CA PRO A 90 9.77 -32.63 -2.48
C PRO A 90 9.66 -34.08 -2.95
N GLU A 91 9.65 -34.33 -4.26
CA GLU A 91 9.55 -35.69 -4.82
C GLU A 91 10.83 -36.52 -4.59
N GLU A 92 11.96 -35.86 -4.42
CA GLU A 92 13.26 -36.50 -4.15
C GLU A 92 13.45 -36.82 -2.66
N MET A 93 12.70 -36.17 -1.75
CA MET A 93 12.89 -36.31 -0.30
C MET A 93 12.82 -37.76 0.19
N CYS A 94 11.87 -38.55 -0.31
CA CYS A 94 11.70 -39.95 0.11
C CYS A 94 12.86 -40.84 -0.36
N ARG A 95 13.34 -40.64 -1.59
CA ARG A 95 14.50 -41.36 -2.14
C ARG A 95 15.77 -40.98 -1.39
N MET A 96 16.00 -39.68 -1.20
CA MET A 96 17.15 -39.14 -0.48
C MET A 96 17.19 -39.55 0.99
N ALA A 97 16.07 -39.86 1.62
CA ALA A 97 16.06 -40.41 2.97
C ALA A 97 16.85 -41.74 3.09
N THR A 98 16.92 -42.53 2.01
CA THR A 98 17.69 -43.78 1.96
C THR A 98 19.07 -43.56 1.34
N GLU A 99 19.14 -42.82 0.23
CA GLU A 99 20.36 -42.68 -0.57
C GLU A 99 21.30 -41.58 -0.07
N GLU A 100 20.77 -40.45 0.41
CA GLU A 100 21.51 -39.24 0.76
C GLU A 100 21.01 -38.58 2.07
N PRO A 101 20.99 -39.30 3.21
CA PRO A 101 20.38 -38.82 4.45
C PRO A 101 21.05 -37.55 5.00
N GLN A 102 22.35 -37.36 4.77
CA GLN A 102 23.08 -36.17 5.21
C GLN A 102 22.60 -34.90 4.47
N THR A 103 22.31 -35.00 3.17
CA THR A 103 21.79 -33.89 2.36
C THR A 103 20.39 -33.52 2.83
N LEU A 104 19.52 -34.52 3.04
CA LEU A 104 18.16 -34.32 3.56
C LEU A 104 18.16 -33.71 4.97
N ALA A 105 19.04 -34.17 5.86
CA ALA A 105 19.19 -33.61 7.20
C ALA A 105 19.66 -32.15 7.16
N THR A 106 20.60 -31.82 6.26
CA THR A 106 21.09 -30.45 6.06
C THR A 106 19.96 -29.52 5.58
N TYR A 107 19.12 -29.99 4.66
CA TYR A 107 17.90 -29.28 4.23
C TYR A 107 16.94 -29.04 5.41
N SER A 108 16.65 -30.07 6.22
CA SER A 108 15.79 -29.94 7.40
C SER A 108 16.31 -28.91 8.42
N VAL A 109 17.62 -28.91 8.70
CA VAL A 109 18.26 -27.92 9.59
C VAL A 109 18.21 -26.52 8.97
N SER A 110 18.42 -26.39 7.66
CA SER A 110 18.33 -25.11 6.94
C SER A 110 16.95 -24.47 7.13
N ASP A 111 15.86 -25.23 7.00
CA ASP A 111 14.50 -24.74 7.18
C ASP A 111 14.21 -24.32 8.64
N ALA A 112 14.71 -25.08 9.62
CA ALA A 112 14.60 -24.73 11.03
C ALA A 112 15.36 -23.43 11.38
N VAL A 113 16.59 -23.29 10.87
CA VAL A 113 17.42 -22.09 11.04
C VAL A 113 16.77 -20.87 10.40
N ALA A 114 16.26 -21.01 9.18
CA ALA A 114 15.54 -19.96 8.48
C ALA A 114 14.30 -19.51 9.26
N THR A 115 13.52 -20.47 9.77
CA THR A 115 12.33 -20.22 10.58
C THR A 115 12.66 -19.50 11.88
N TYR A 116 13.65 -19.98 12.62
CA TYR A 116 14.07 -19.39 13.88
C TYR A 116 14.55 -17.95 13.71
N TYR A 117 15.42 -17.68 12.73
CA TYR A 117 15.91 -16.32 12.51
C TYR A 117 14.86 -15.39 11.91
N MET A 118 13.92 -15.89 11.09
CA MET A 118 12.77 -15.11 10.65
C MET A 118 11.93 -14.66 11.85
N TYR A 119 11.63 -15.60 12.76
CA TYR A 119 10.92 -15.31 13.99
C TYR A 119 11.65 -14.26 14.83
N MET A 120 12.90 -14.54 15.20
CA MET A 120 13.65 -13.70 16.14
C MET A 120 13.95 -12.29 15.60
N LYS A 121 14.22 -12.16 14.29
CA LYS A 121 14.58 -10.86 13.69
C LYS A 121 13.38 -10.00 13.31
N TYR A 122 12.28 -10.63 12.88
CA TYR A 122 11.15 -9.91 12.31
C TYR A 122 9.85 -10.10 13.08
N VAL A 123 9.40 -11.35 13.28
CA VAL A 123 8.06 -11.61 13.83
C VAL A 123 7.98 -11.28 15.32
N HIS A 124 8.96 -11.71 16.10
CA HIS A 124 9.00 -11.51 17.55
C HIS A 124 8.95 -10.02 17.93
N PRO A 125 9.91 -9.17 17.52
CA PRO A 125 9.89 -7.75 17.91
C PRO A 125 8.63 -7.05 17.39
N PHE A 126 8.15 -7.38 16.19
CA PHE A 126 6.98 -6.75 15.59
C PHE A 126 5.67 -7.09 16.31
N ILE A 127 5.40 -8.38 16.56
CA ILE A 127 4.14 -8.81 17.17
C ILE A 127 4.07 -8.38 18.63
N PHE A 128 5.16 -8.55 19.40
CA PHE A 128 5.17 -8.12 20.79
C PHE A 128 5.12 -6.59 20.92
N ALA A 129 5.73 -5.84 19.99
CA ALA A 129 5.54 -4.39 19.92
C ALA A 129 4.07 -4.01 19.70
N LEU A 130 3.36 -4.68 18.78
CA LEU A 130 1.93 -4.45 18.58
C LEU A 130 1.09 -4.78 19.82
N CYS A 131 1.45 -5.83 20.57
CA CYS A 131 0.77 -6.21 21.81
C CYS A 131 0.91 -5.16 22.92
N THR A 132 1.91 -4.26 22.85
CA THR A 132 2.01 -3.15 23.82
C THR A 132 0.91 -2.09 23.63
N ILE A 133 0.20 -2.12 22.50
CA ILE A 133 -0.79 -1.10 22.12
C ILE A 133 -2.16 -1.71 21.83
N ILE A 134 -2.19 -2.90 21.24
CA ILE A 134 -3.42 -3.62 20.92
C ILE A 134 -3.78 -4.52 22.11
N PRO A 135 -5.01 -4.43 22.64
CA PRO A 135 -5.46 -5.21 23.80
C PRO A 135 -5.81 -6.65 23.41
N MET A 136 -4.87 -7.38 22.82
CA MET A 136 -5.05 -8.75 22.33
C MET A 136 -3.81 -9.59 22.62
N GLU A 137 -4.00 -10.90 22.74
CA GLU A 137 -2.91 -11.83 22.92
C GLU A 137 -2.03 -11.90 21.65
N PRO A 138 -0.72 -12.20 21.75
CA PRO A 138 0.16 -12.22 20.60
C PRO A 138 -0.27 -13.18 19.48
N ASP A 139 -0.91 -14.31 19.85
CA ASP A 139 -1.48 -15.25 18.89
C ASP A 139 -2.62 -14.63 18.06
N GLU A 140 -3.45 -13.78 18.66
CA GLU A 140 -4.51 -13.06 17.96
C GLU A 140 -3.96 -11.90 17.15
N VAL A 141 -3.02 -11.14 17.72
CA VAL A 141 -2.34 -10.03 17.03
C VAL A 141 -1.63 -10.52 15.77
N LEU A 142 -1.09 -11.73 15.75
CA LEU A 142 -0.49 -12.34 14.57
C LEU A 142 -1.52 -12.76 13.50
N ARG A 143 -2.71 -13.19 13.91
CA ARG A 143 -3.66 -13.89 13.02
C ARG A 143 -4.83 -13.03 12.52
N LYS A 144 -5.32 -12.09 13.32
CA LYS A 144 -6.46 -11.24 12.95
C LYS A 144 -6.08 -10.28 11.82
N GLY A 145 -7.03 -9.87 11.00
CA GLY A 145 -6.78 -8.86 9.96
C GLY A 145 -6.44 -7.50 10.59
N SER A 146 -5.65 -6.67 9.90
CA SER A 146 -5.24 -5.35 10.40
C SER A 146 -6.42 -4.42 10.74
N GLY A 147 -7.52 -4.51 10.00
CA GLY A 147 -8.76 -3.79 10.32
C GLY A 147 -9.41 -4.22 11.65
N THR A 148 -9.21 -5.46 12.10
CA THR A 148 -9.67 -5.91 13.44
C THR A 148 -8.77 -5.38 14.55
N LEU A 149 -7.45 -5.30 14.30
CA LEU A 149 -6.52 -4.65 15.22
C LEU A 149 -6.85 -3.16 15.37
N CYS A 150 -7.16 -2.49 14.25
CA CYS A 150 -7.64 -1.11 14.24
C CYS A 150 -8.95 -0.93 15.02
N GLU A 151 -9.93 -1.83 14.84
CA GLU A 151 -11.18 -1.81 15.61
C GLU A 151 -10.94 -1.93 17.12
N ALA A 152 -10.10 -2.87 17.56
CA ALA A 152 -9.79 -3.09 18.96
C ALA A 152 -9.12 -1.86 19.60
N LEU A 153 -8.21 -1.23 18.87
CA LEU A 153 -7.58 0.01 19.30
C LEU A 153 -8.61 1.15 19.44
N LEU A 154 -9.46 1.35 18.43
CA LEU A 154 -10.50 2.37 18.46
C LEU A 154 -11.50 2.15 19.60
N MET A 155 -11.80 0.88 19.94
CA MET A 155 -12.63 0.54 21.11
C MET A 155 -11.98 0.96 22.43
N VAL A 156 -10.66 0.81 22.59
CA VAL A 156 -9.94 1.30 23.78
C VAL A 156 -10.04 2.82 23.88
N GLN A 157 -9.82 3.53 22.76
CA GLN A 157 -9.85 4.99 22.75
C GLN A 157 -11.27 5.53 22.98
N ALA A 158 -12.29 4.91 22.37
CA ALA A 158 -13.68 5.23 22.63
C ALA A 158 -14.08 4.96 24.09
N TYR A 159 -13.59 3.86 24.69
CA TYR A 159 -13.83 3.56 26.11
C TYR A 159 -13.24 4.65 27.03
N HIS A 160 -11.99 5.06 26.79
CA HIS A 160 -11.36 6.14 27.54
C HIS A 160 -12.06 7.50 27.35
N ALA A 161 -12.63 7.74 26.17
CA ALA A 161 -13.44 8.92 25.90
C ALA A 161 -14.89 8.81 26.38
N ASN A 162 -15.27 7.70 27.04
CA ASN A 162 -16.63 7.39 27.48
C ASN A 162 -17.68 7.45 26.35
N ILE A 163 -17.32 6.93 25.18
CA ILE A 163 -18.16 6.87 23.98
C ILE A 163 -18.74 5.46 23.83
N ILE A 164 -20.06 5.38 23.65
CA ILE A 164 -20.75 4.11 23.40
C ILE A 164 -20.31 3.55 22.04
N PHE A 165 -19.94 2.26 22.03
CA PHE A 165 -19.56 1.59 20.79
C PHE A 165 -20.79 1.40 19.91
N PRO A 166 -20.75 1.80 18.62
CA PRO A 166 -21.79 1.42 17.68
C PRO A 166 -21.86 -0.10 17.54
N ASN A 167 -23.05 -0.61 17.21
CA ASN A 167 -23.19 -1.98 16.74
C ASN A 167 -22.40 -2.19 15.45
N LYS A 168 -22.07 -3.44 15.15
CA LYS A 168 -21.40 -3.76 13.88
C LYS A 168 -22.33 -3.44 12.72
N GLN A 169 -21.78 -2.85 11.67
CA GLN A 169 -22.52 -2.59 10.44
C GLN A 169 -23.09 -3.90 9.87
N GLU A 170 -24.39 -3.91 9.66
CA GLU A 170 -25.09 -5.01 9.01
C GLU A 170 -25.18 -4.77 7.51
N GLN A 171 -25.12 -5.86 6.73
CA GLN A 171 -25.24 -5.76 5.28
C GLN A 171 -26.70 -5.58 4.90
N GLU A 172 -27.00 -4.50 4.17
CA GLU A 172 -28.31 -4.31 3.55
C GLU A 172 -28.37 -5.14 2.24
N PHE A 173 -29.32 -6.06 2.17
CA PHE A 173 -29.51 -6.90 0.98
C PHE A 173 -30.45 -6.23 -0.02
N ASN A 174 -30.11 -6.31 -1.32
CA ASN A 174 -30.94 -5.84 -2.43
C ASN A 174 -31.44 -4.39 -2.29
N LYS A 175 -30.58 -3.53 -1.74
CA LYS A 175 -30.81 -2.09 -1.65
C LYS A 175 -31.25 -1.52 -3.01
N LEU A 176 -32.27 -0.69 -3.00
CA LEU A 176 -32.74 0.02 -4.19
C LEU A 176 -32.07 1.38 -4.28
N THR A 177 -31.71 1.78 -5.50
CA THR A 177 -31.36 3.18 -5.80
C THR A 177 -32.60 4.06 -5.72
N GLU A 178 -32.41 5.39 -5.65
CA GLU A 178 -33.53 6.35 -5.59
C GLU A 178 -34.48 6.24 -6.80
N ASP A 179 -33.94 5.89 -7.98
CA ASP A 179 -34.68 5.63 -9.21
C ASP A 179 -35.26 4.19 -9.31
N GLY A 180 -35.07 3.37 -8.28
CA GLY A 180 -35.76 2.08 -8.12
C GLY A 180 -35.07 0.88 -8.77
N HIS A 181 -33.77 0.95 -9.03
CA HIS A 181 -32.98 -0.17 -9.53
C HIS A 181 -32.33 -0.94 -8.38
N VAL A 182 -32.19 -2.26 -8.53
CA VAL A 182 -31.49 -3.08 -7.52
C VAL A 182 -29.99 -2.83 -7.64
N LEU A 183 -29.42 -2.32 -6.56
CA LEU A 183 -28.00 -2.11 -6.41
C LEU A 183 -27.30 -3.45 -6.22
N ASP A 184 -26.38 -3.80 -7.12
CA ASP A 184 -25.58 -5.00 -6.97
C ASP A 184 -24.38 -4.74 -6.05
N SER A 185 -23.68 -3.63 -6.30
CA SER A 185 -22.62 -3.12 -5.43
C SER A 185 -22.60 -1.59 -5.42
N GLU A 186 -22.19 -1.01 -4.30
CA GLU A 186 -21.83 0.40 -4.21
C GLU A 186 -20.46 0.56 -3.59
N THR A 187 -19.76 1.59 -4.06
CA THR A 187 -18.45 1.98 -3.60
C THR A 187 -18.23 3.46 -3.96
N TYR A 188 -17.02 3.96 -3.78
CA TYR A 188 -16.57 5.25 -4.25
C TYR A 188 -15.49 5.07 -5.34
N VAL A 189 -15.19 6.14 -6.07
CA VAL A 189 -14.05 6.17 -6.99
C VAL A 189 -12.76 6.18 -6.16
N GLY A 190 -11.93 5.15 -6.33
CA GLY A 190 -10.70 4.95 -5.57
C GLY A 190 -9.54 5.83 -6.03
N GLY A 191 -8.31 5.42 -5.68
CA GLY A 191 -7.09 6.15 -6.03
C GLY A 191 -6.94 6.39 -7.54
N HIS A 192 -6.45 7.58 -7.87
CA HIS A 192 -6.19 7.98 -9.25
C HIS A 192 -4.88 7.38 -9.75
N VAL A 193 -4.89 6.80 -10.94
CA VAL A 193 -3.70 6.15 -11.52
C VAL A 193 -3.66 6.44 -13.00
N GLU A 194 -2.53 6.96 -13.47
CA GLU A 194 -2.29 7.29 -14.88
C GLU A 194 -0.92 6.80 -15.33
N ALA A 195 -0.87 6.23 -16.53
CA ALA A 195 0.37 5.99 -17.23
C ALA A 195 0.46 7.05 -18.34
N LEU A 196 1.46 7.92 -18.27
CA LEU A 196 1.55 9.12 -19.10
C LEU A 196 2.60 8.93 -20.19
N GLU A 197 3.71 8.27 -19.88
CA GLU A 197 4.75 7.95 -20.86
C GLU A 197 5.28 6.53 -20.67
N SER A 198 5.83 5.98 -21.74
CA SER A 198 6.49 4.66 -21.77
C SER A 198 7.85 4.79 -22.45
N GLY A 199 8.80 3.94 -22.08
CA GLY A 199 10.15 3.95 -22.64
C GLY A 199 11.23 3.84 -21.56
N VAL A 200 12.46 4.11 -21.98
CA VAL A 200 13.65 4.12 -21.13
C VAL A 200 14.06 5.56 -20.85
N PHE A 201 14.09 5.93 -19.57
CA PHE A 201 14.59 7.21 -19.10
C PHE A 201 15.84 6.97 -18.28
N ARG A 202 16.93 7.65 -18.61
CA ARG A 202 18.21 7.52 -17.93
C ARG A 202 18.83 8.89 -17.70
N SER A 203 19.45 9.06 -16.54
CA SER A 203 20.15 10.29 -16.14
C SER A 203 21.34 10.65 -17.03
N ASP A 204 21.86 9.71 -17.81
CA ASP A 204 22.96 9.93 -18.76
C ASP A 204 22.51 10.04 -20.23
N ILE A 205 21.21 9.91 -20.52
CA ILE A 205 20.66 9.99 -21.88
C ILE A 205 19.80 11.25 -22.03
N PRO A 206 20.14 12.18 -22.94
CA PRO A 206 19.38 13.41 -23.10
C PRO A 206 17.92 13.20 -23.48
N CYS A 207 17.04 13.96 -22.83
CA CYS A 207 15.61 14.00 -23.09
C CYS A 207 15.23 15.36 -23.67
N ARG A 208 14.23 15.38 -24.55
CA ARG A 208 13.61 16.62 -25.01
C ARG A 208 12.61 17.12 -23.99
N PHE A 209 12.70 18.40 -23.64
CA PHE A 209 11.76 19.10 -22.78
C PHE A 209 11.08 20.23 -23.56
N LYS A 210 9.77 20.33 -23.40
CA LYS A 210 8.94 21.43 -23.89
C LYS A 210 8.15 21.98 -22.72
N MET A 211 8.66 23.04 -22.12
CA MET A 211 8.12 23.59 -20.88
C MET A 211 7.32 24.86 -21.16
N ASN A 212 6.48 25.27 -20.21
CA ASN A 212 5.66 26.47 -20.27
C ASN A 212 6.34 27.64 -19.55
N PRO A 213 6.77 28.72 -20.26
CA PRO A 213 7.37 29.90 -19.61
C PRO A 213 6.50 30.52 -18.52
N ALA A 214 5.17 30.49 -18.67
CA ALA A 214 4.25 31.07 -17.70
C ALA A 214 4.28 30.33 -16.35
N ALA A 215 4.55 29.02 -16.36
CA ALA A 215 4.71 28.24 -15.12
C ALA A 215 5.98 28.64 -14.38
N PHE A 216 7.07 28.92 -15.11
CA PHE A 216 8.30 29.43 -14.48
C PHE A 216 8.14 30.85 -13.96
N ASP A 217 7.39 31.72 -14.65
CA ASP A 217 7.04 33.05 -14.11
C ASP A 217 6.30 32.94 -12.78
N PHE A 218 5.32 32.03 -12.70
CA PHE A 218 4.64 31.72 -11.46
C PHE A 218 5.62 31.25 -10.38
N LEU A 219 6.48 30.28 -10.67
CA LEU A 219 7.46 29.77 -9.69
C LEU A 219 8.44 30.85 -9.23
N VAL A 220 8.96 31.67 -10.14
CA VAL A 220 9.90 32.78 -9.84
C VAL A 220 9.28 33.80 -8.88
N GLN A 221 8.00 34.13 -9.07
CA GLN A 221 7.27 35.06 -8.19
C GLN A 221 7.00 34.48 -6.79
N HIS A 222 6.98 33.14 -6.66
CA HIS A 222 6.65 32.46 -5.42
C HIS A 222 7.88 31.93 -4.66
N VAL A 223 9.11 32.03 -5.19
CA VAL A 223 10.34 31.47 -4.57
C VAL A 223 10.48 31.86 -3.10
N GLU A 224 10.35 33.14 -2.76
CA GLU A 224 10.48 33.59 -1.37
C GLU A 224 9.43 32.95 -0.46
N LYS A 225 8.17 32.89 -0.91
CA LYS A 225 7.07 32.30 -0.15
C LYS A 225 7.27 30.80 0.02
N THR A 226 7.68 30.11 -1.04
CA THR A 226 8.00 28.68 -1.04
C THR A 226 9.11 28.37 -0.03
N LEU A 227 10.21 29.12 -0.07
CA LEU A 227 11.32 28.90 0.86
C LEU A 227 10.97 29.30 2.29
N GLN A 228 10.22 30.38 2.49
CA GLN A 228 9.75 30.75 3.82
C GLN A 228 8.90 29.64 4.44
N HIS A 229 7.95 29.08 3.68
CA HIS A 229 7.12 27.96 4.13
C HIS A 229 7.97 26.72 4.47
N ALA A 230 8.89 26.33 3.59
CA ALA A 230 9.78 25.19 3.83
C ALA A 230 10.68 25.38 5.07
N ILE A 231 11.15 26.60 5.32
CA ILE A 231 12.01 26.92 6.47
C ILE A 231 11.19 26.96 7.77
N GLU A 232 10.08 27.69 7.79
CA GLU A 232 9.33 27.97 9.01
C GLU A 232 8.35 26.86 9.40
N GLU A 233 7.62 26.29 8.44
CA GLU A 233 6.59 25.28 8.71
C GLU A 233 7.12 23.85 8.61
N GLU A 234 7.84 23.50 7.54
CA GLU A 234 8.34 22.13 7.36
C GLU A 234 9.53 21.83 8.27
N GLU A 235 10.47 22.78 8.38
CA GLU A 235 11.68 22.63 9.16
C GLU A 235 11.60 23.24 10.57
N GLY A 236 10.55 24.01 10.88
CA GLY A 236 10.35 24.60 12.21
C GLY A 236 11.47 25.57 12.61
N LEU A 237 12.13 26.20 11.64
CA LEU A 237 13.21 27.14 11.85
C LEU A 237 12.71 28.58 11.66
N PRO A 238 12.80 29.46 12.66
CA PRO A 238 12.42 30.87 12.49
C PRO A 238 13.30 31.56 11.43
N LEU A 239 12.67 32.30 10.50
CA LEU A 239 13.39 32.94 9.39
C LEU A 239 14.47 33.93 9.87
N ASN A 240 14.28 34.56 11.02
CA ASN A 240 15.24 35.48 11.62
C ASN A 240 16.58 34.82 12.04
N GLN A 241 16.64 33.49 12.11
CA GLN A 241 17.86 32.73 12.41
C GLN A 241 18.60 32.29 11.14
N VAL A 242 18.03 32.52 9.96
CA VAL A 242 18.63 32.15 8.67
C VAL A 242 19.55 33.26 8.17
N THR A 243 20.76 32.88 7.74
CA THR A 243 21.79 33.87 7.35
C THR A 243 21.95 34.05 5.85
N ASN A 244 21.51 33.09 5.03
CA ASN A 244 21.69 33.08 3.57
C ASN A 244 20.37 32.98 2.79
N PHE A 245 19.26 33.47 3.36
CA PHE A 245 17.93 33.34 2.75
C PHE A 245 17.87 33.97 1.34
N GLN A 246 18.28 35.24 1.21
CA GLN A 246 18.21 35.94 -0.08
C GLN A 246 19.16 35.34 -1.12
N GLU A 247 20.37 34.94 -0.70
CA GLU A 247 21.35 34.28 -1.59
C GLU A 247 20.75 33.03 -2.25
N VAL A 248 20.07 32.19 -1.46
CA VAL A 248 19.43 30.97 -1.96
C VAL A 248 18.22 31.28 -2.84
N CYS A 249 17.41 32.29 -2.48
CA CYS A 249 16.31 32.75 -3.33
C CYS A 249 16.80 33.19 -4.71
N ASP A 250 17.87 33.99 -4.74
CA ASP A 250 18.44 34.52 -5.97
C ASP A 250 19.05 33.39 -6.82
N GLU A 251 19.72 32.40 -6.22
CA GLU A 251 20.25 31.22 -6.93
C GLU A 251 19.12 30.43 -7.60
N ILE A 252 18.02 30.18 -6.90
CA ILE A 252 16.85 29.48 -7.45
C ILE A 252 16.25 30.29 -8.61
N LYS A 253 16.06 31.60 -8.43
CA LYS A 253 15.51 32.47 -9.47
C LYS A 253 16.39 32.49 -10.71
N VAL A 254 17.71 32.48 -10.59
CA VAL A 254 18.62 32.41 -11.74
C VAL A 254 18.40 31.11 -12.53
N LYS A 255 18.32 29.96 -11.84
CA LYS A 255 18.06 28.66 -12.48
C LYS A 255 16.69 28.63 -13.16
N LEU A 256 15.64 29.12 -12.50
CA LEU A 256 14.28 29.18 -13.07
C LEU A 256 14.18 30.16 -14.25
N ASN A 257 14.83 31.31 -14.21
CA ASN A 257 14.84 32.25 -15.33
C ASN A 257 15.58 31.66 -16.55
N SER A 258 16.69 30.95 -16.33
CA SER A 258 17.37 30.21 -17.40
C SER A 258 16.42 29.17 -18.06
N LEU A 259 15.62 28.47 -17.26
CA LEU A 259 14.59 27.53 -17.74
C LEU A 259 13.50 28.21 -18.55
N LYS A 260 13.03 29.37 -18.08
CA LYS A 260 12.03 30.21 -18.73
C LYS A 260 12.51 30.74 -20.09
N ASP A 261 13.74 31.25 -20.17
CA ASP A 261 14.26 31.90 -21.37
C ASP A 261 14.48 30.91 -22.52
N VAL A 262 14.81 29.66 -22.20
CA VAL A 262 14.99 28.58 -23.19
C VAL A 262 14.07 27.39 -22.84
N PRO A 263 12.75 27.51 -23.04
CA PRO A 263 11.77 26.52 -22.55
C PRO A 263 11.77 25.22 -23.37
N ASN A 264 12.31 25.25 -24.59
CA ASN A 264 12.53 24.07 -25.42
C ASN A 264 14.00 23.71 -25.36
N ARG A 265 14.34 22.58 -24.75
CA ARG A 265 15.75 22.16 -24.57
C ARG A 265 15.90 20.65 -24.68
N ILE A 266 17.15 20.25 -24.90
CA ILE A 266 17.58 18.85 -24.87
C ILE A 266 18.72 18.78 -23.86
N GLU A 267 18.51 18.07 -22.77
CA GLU A 267 19.51 17.85 -21.73
C GLU A 267 19.22 16.54 -21.00
N CYS A 268 20.17 16.06 -20.20
CA CYS A 268 19.95 14.90 -19.36
C CYS A 268 18.81 15.14 -18.34
N PRO A 269 17.99 14.13 -18.03
CA PRO A 269 16.91 14.26 -17.05
C PRO A 269 17.38 13.96 -15.63
N LEU A 270 16.72 14.59 -14.65
CA LEU A 270 16.67 14.15 -13.27
C LEU A 270 15.41 13.33 -13.06
N ILE A 271 15.57 12.07 -12.66
CA ILE A 271 14.45 11.15 -12.42
C ILE A 271 14.05 11.24 -10.96
N TYR A 272 12.85 11.73 -10.68
CA TYR A 272 12.33 11.92 -9.32
C TYR A 272 11.01 11.18 -9.10
N HIS A 273 10.81 10.76 -7.85
CA HIS A 273 9.54 10.32 -7.33
C HIS A 273 9.07 11.33 -6.27
N LEU A 274 7.93 11.97 -6.54
CA LEU A 274 7.32 12.97 -5.67
C LEU A 274 6.10 12.33 -5.01
N ASP A 275 6.21 11.92 -3.75
CA ASP A 275 5.23 11.10 -3.02
C ASP A 275 4.63 11.84 -1.83
N VAL A 276 3.33 11.75 -1.60
CA VAL A 276 2.71 12.34 -0.41
C VAL A 276 2.90 11.42 0.80
N GLY A 277 3.77 11.83 1.74
CA GLY A 277 4.09 11.06 2.93
C GLY A 277 2.84 10.72 3.76
N ALA A 278 2.48 9.44 3.81
CA ALA A 278 1.28 8.95 4.50
C ALA A 278 0.00 9.74 4.11
N MET A 279 -0.24 9.85 2.80
CA MET A 279 -1.32 10.65 2.18
C MET A 279 -2.67 10.55 2.90
N TYR A 280 -3.29 9.37 2.95
CA TYR A 280 -4.64 9.21 3.49
C TYR A 280 -4.76 9.56 4.98
N PRO A 281 -3.86 9.09 5.88
CA PRO A 281 -3.82 9.58 7.26
C PRO A 281 -3.73 11.10 7.36
N ASN A 282 -2.88 11.75 6.58
CA ASN A 282 -2.74 13.20 6.64
C ASN A 282 -3.96 13.95 6.08
N ILE A 283 -4.64 13.42 5.05
CA ILE A 283 -5.93 13.96 4.58
C ILE A 283 -7.01 13.83 5.67
N ILE A 284 -7.06 12.68 6.35
CA ILE A 284 -7.97 12.43 7.49
C ILE A 284 -7.72 13.45 8.59
N LEU A 285 -6.45 13.66 8.96
CA LEU A 285 -6.05 14.58 10.01
C LEU A 285 -6.31 16.04 9.64
N THR A 286 -5.95 16.47 8.43
CA THR A 286 -6.20 17.84 7.94
C THR A 286 -7.68 18.20 7.92
N ASN A 287 -8.54 17.30 7.44
CA ASN A 287 -9.96 17.58 7.26
C ASN A 287 -10.84 17.11 8.44
N ARG A 288 -10.21 16.60 9.52
CA ARG A 288 -10.88 16.07 10.71
C ARG A 288 -11.91 14.99 10.39
N LEU A 289 -11.56 14.10 9.46
CA LEU A 289 -12.47 13.09 8.93
C LEU A 289 -12.61 11.92 9.90
N GLN A 290 -13.84 11.61 10.29
CA GLN A 290 -14.16 10.44 11.10
C GLN A 290 -15.62 10.05 10.86
N PRO A 291 -16.00 8.77 11.02
CA PRO A 291 -17.34 8.31 10.66
C PRO A 291 -18.45 9.03 11.43
N SER A 292 -18.25 9.32 12.72
CA SER A 292 -19.23 10.05 13.54
C SER A 292 -19.39 11.52 13.18
N ALA A 293 -18.43 12.12 12.45
CA ALA A 293 -18.50 13.53 12.06
C ALA A 293 -19.26 13.74 10.74
N MET A 294 -19.60 12.66 10.02
CA MET A 294 -20.40 12.71 8.80
C MET A 294 -21.86 12.90 9.19
N VAL A 295 -22.34 14.14 9.14
CA VAL A 295 -23.69 14.49 9.62
C VAL A 295 -24.61 14.82 8.46
N ASP A 296 -25.86 14.37 8.56
CA ASP A 296 -26.93 14.78 7.67
C ASP A 296 -27.54 16.13 8.12
N GLU A 297 -28.40 16.69 7.27
CA GLU A 297 -29.04 17.98 7.54
C GLU A 297 -29.92 17.93 8.79
N ALA A 298 -30.60 16.81 9.06
CA ALA A 298 -31.47 16.63 10.21
C ALA A 298 -30.67 16.66 11.53
N THR A 299 -29.56 15.91 11.60
CA THR A 299 -28.67 15.88 12.76
C THR A 299 -28.02 17.24 12.99
N CYS A 300 -27.58 17.90 11.92
CA CYS A 300 -26.99 19.23 12.04
C CYS A 300 -28.02 20.29 12.47
N ALA A 301 -29.26 20.19 11.98
CA ALA A 301 -30.35 21.08 12.36
C ALA A 301 -30.71 20.98 13.85
N ALA A 302 -30.63 19.77 14.43
CA ALA A 302 -30.90 19.51 15.84
C ALA A 302 -29.75 19.93 16.78
N CYS A 303 -28.60 20.34 16.25
CA CYS A 303 -27.43 20.68 17.05
C CYS A 303 -27.55 22.07 17.70
N ASP A 304 -27.28 22.18 19.01
CA ASP A 304 -27.29 23.46 19.75
C ASP A 304 -26.31 24.50 19.20
N PHE A 305 -25.30 24.06 18.46
CA PHE A 305 -24.30 24.91 17.82
C PHE A 305 -24.71 25.41 16.43
N ASN A 306 -25.83 24.95 15.88
CA ASN A 306 -26.36 25.43 14.61
C ASN A 306 -26.98 26.83 14.77
N LYS A 307 -26.11 27.83 14.86
CA LYS A 307 -26.46 29.25 15.02
C LYS A 307 -26.00 30.05 13.79
N PRO A 308 -26.63 31.20 13.50
CA PRO A 308 -26.14 32.11 12.47
C PRO A 308 -24.65 32.44 12.70
N GLY A 309 -23.82 32.25 11.68
CA GLY A 309 -22.37 32.43 11.76
C GLY A 309 -21.58 31.20 12.24
N ALA A 310 -22.22 30.04 12.44
CA ALA A 310 -21.51 28.80 12.74
C ALA A 310 -20.61 28.38 11.56
N ASN A 311 -19.30 28.24 11.83
CA ASN A 311 -18.29 27.84 10.84
C ASN A 311 -17.79 26.39 11.08
N CYS A 312 -18.63 25.52 11.62
CA CYS A 312 -18.26 24.13 11.94
C CYS A 312 -18.74 23.10 10.89
N GLN A 313 -19.47 23.53 9.86
CA GLN A 313 -20.01 22.69 8.80
C GLN A 313 -19.07 22.70 7.59
N ARG A 314 -18.07 21.81 7.58
CA ARG A 314 -17.16 21.67 6.44
C ARG A 314 -17.84 20.81 5.37
N ARG A 315 -18.13 21.34 4.19
CA ARG A 315 -18.72 20.56 3.08
C ARG A 315 -17.61 20.05 2.17
N MET A 316 -17.56 18.74 1.93
CA MET A 316 -16.58 18.14 1.03
C MET A 316 -17.23 17.24 0.00
N THR A 317 -16.71 17.31 -1.20
CA THR A 317 -17.16 16.55 -2.35
C THR A 317 -16.48 15.18 -2.41
N TRP A 318 -17.19 14.17 -2.91
CA TRP A 318 -16.66 12.85 -3.23
C TRP A 318 -17.43 12.20 -4.38
N GLN A 319 -16.86 11.17 -5.00
CA GLN A 319 -17.50 10.46 -6.11
C GLN A 319 -18.00 9.09 -5.66
N TRP A 320 -19.33 8.94 -5.62
CA TRP A 320 -19.99 7.66 -5.43
C TRP A 320 -20.00 6.88 -6.76
N ARG A 321 -19.85 5.56 -6.68
CA ARG A 321 -19.91 4.64 -7.81
C ARG A 321 -20.82 3.47 -7.45
N GLY A 322 -21.96 3.39 -8.11
CA GLY A 322 -22.87 2.25 -8.02
C GLY A 322 -22.84 1.39 -9.26
N GLU A 323 -22.96 0.08 -9.05
CA GLU A 323 -23.28 -0.90 -10.08
C GLU A 323 -24.66 -1.47 -9.77
N PHE A 324 -25.63 -1.22 -10.66
CA PHE A 324 -27.02 -1.64 -10.48
C PHE A 324 -27.54 -2.42 -11.67
N MET A 325 -28.56 -3.24 -11.43
CA MET A 325 -29.23 -3.99 -12.49
C MET A 325 -30.23 -3.08 -13.22
N PRO A 326 -30.28 -3.09 -14.57
CA PRO A 326 -31.08 -2.16 -15.36
C PRO A 326 -32.60 -2.33 -15.20
N ALA A 327 -33.04 -3.45 -14.63
CA ALA A 327 -34.46 -3.72 -14.38
C ALA A 327 -35.07 -2.66 -13.45
N SER A 328 -36.26 -2.22 -13.79
CA SER A 328 -37.08 -1.30 -12.99
C SER A 328 -37.62 -1.96 -11.73
N ARG A 329 -38.03 -1.13 -10.76
CA ARG A 329 -38.70 -1.59 -9.52
C ARG A 329 -39.87 -2.53 -9.78
N SER A 330 -40.69 -2.26 -10.80
CA SER A 330 -41.83 -3.10 -11.16
C SER A 330 -41.44 -4.47 -11.68
N GLU A 331 -40.34 -4.57 -12.44
CA GLU A 331 -39.84 -5.85 -12.96
C GLU A 331 -39.18 -6.65 -11.84
N TYR A 332 -38.48 -5.98 -10.93
CA TYR A 332 -37.93 -6.61 -9.73
C TYR A 332 -39.04 -7.19 -8.84
N HIS A 333 -40.10 -6.42 -8.52
CA HIS A 333 -41.23 -6.94 -7.75
C HIS A 333 -41.92 -8.12 -8.43
N ARG A 334 -42.01 -8.13 -9.77
CA ARG A 334 -42.56 -9.27 -10.51
C ARG A 334 -41.71 -10.53 -10.33
N ILE A 335 -40.39 -10.38 -10.27
CA ILE A 335 -39.46 -11.49 -10.01
C ILE A 335 -39.61 -11.99 -8.57
N GLN A 336 -39.80 -11.11 -7.59
CA GLN A 336 -40.06 -11.50 -6.20
C GLN A 336 -41.33 -12.35 -6.11
N GLN A 337 -42.43 -11.90 -6.73
CA GLN A 337 -43.69 -12.66 -6.79
C GLN A 337 -43.54 -14.04 -7.45
N GLN A 338 -42.70 -14.14 -8.49
CA GLN A 338 -42.40 -15.44 -9.10
C GLN A 338 -41.67 -16.35 -8.12
N LEU A 339 -40.65 -15.85 -7.43
CA LEU A 339 -39.87 -16.62 -6.47
C LEU A 339 -40.69 -17.05 -5.25
N GLU A 340 -41.65 -16.23 -4.80
CA GLU A 340 -42.58 -16.59 -3.73
C GLU A 340 -43.43 -17.83 -4.04
N SER A 341 -43.70 -18.09 -5.32
CA SER A 341 -44.46 -19.27 -5.78
C SER A 341 -43.59 -20.53 -5.98
N GLU A 342 -42.27 -20.40 -5.93
CA GLU A 342 -41.33 -21.50 -6.18
C GLU A 342 -40.96 -22.26 -4.89
N LYS A 343 -40.46 -23.49 -5.07
CA LYS A 343 -39.89 -24.30 -3.98
C LYS A 343 -38.38 -24.39 -4.11
N PHE A 344 -37.69 -24.32 -2.98
CA PHE A 344 -36.23 -24.23 -2.88
C PHE A 344 -35.63 -25.48 -2.21
N PRO A 345 -34.34 -25.75 -2.42
CA PRO A 345 -33.66 -26.88 -1.80
C PRO A 345 -33.79 -26.92 -0.26
N PRO A 346 -33.81 -28.12 0.32
CA PRO A 346 -33.84 -28.28 1.76
C PRO A 346 -32.56 -27.75 2.41
N LEU A 347 -32.64 -27.38 3.69
CA LEU A 347 -31.48 -26.92 4.47
C LEU A 347 -30.47 -28.06 4.74
N PHE A 348 -30.96 -29.30 4.83
CA PHE A 348 -30.18 -30.52 5.05
C PHE A 348 -30.44 -31.52 3.93
N ALA A 349 -29.50 -32.43 3.65
CA ALA A 349 -29.51 -33.31 2.48
C ALA A 349 -30.81 -34.14 2.30
N ASP A 350 -31.52 -34.45 3.39
CA ASP A 350 -32.74 -35.28 3.39
C ASP A 350 -34.02 -34.51 3.83
N GLY A 351 -34.00 -33.18 3.83
CA GLY A 351 -35.14 -32.36 4.26
C GLY A 351 -36.21 -32.14 3.18
N PRO A 352 -37.41 -31.63 3.54
CA PRO A 352 -38.41 -31.22 2.57
C PRO A 352 -38.01 -29.91 1.85
N PRO A 353 -38.47 -29.68 0.60
CA PRO A 353 -38.28 -28.41 -0.09
C PRO A 353 -38.90 -27.24 0.70
N ARG A 354 -38.20 -26.11 0.75
CA ARG A 354 -38.59 -24.92 1.50
C ARG A 354 -39.32 -23.90 0.62
N ALA A 355 -40.25 -23.16 1.18
CA ALA A 355 -40.84 -21.97 0.54
C ALA A 355 -39.88 -20.78 0.63
N PHE A 356 -40.08 -19.76 -0.22
CA PHE A 356 -39.17 -18.59 -0.27
C PHE A 356 -39.04 -17.86 1.06
N HIS A 357 -40.14 -17.68 1.79
CA HIS A 357 -40.16 -16.99 3.09
C HIS A 357 -39.48 -17.78 4.22
N GLU A 358 -39.26 -19.08 4.05
CA GLU A 358 -38.54 -19.94 5.01
C GLU A 358 -37.03 -19.90 4.80
N LEU A 359 -36.56 -19.27 3.72
CA LEU A 359 -35.15 -19.04 3.46
C LEU A 359 -34.64 -17.90 4.33
N SER A 360 -33.35 -17.94 4.67
CA SER A 360 -32.69 -16.78 5.29
C SER A 360 -32.70 -15.57 4.35
N GLN A 361 -32.62 -14.36 4.90
CA GLN A 361 -32.59 -13.13 4.09
C GLN A 361 -31.44 -13.14 3.06
N GLU A 362 -30.28 -13.71 3.42
CA GLU A 362 -29.15 -13.87 2.50
C GLU A 362 -29.47 -14.82 1.34
N GLU A 363 -30.10 -15.97 1.63
CA GLU A 363 -30.54 -16.91 0.60
C GLU A 363 -31.59 -16.28 -0.32
N GLN A 364 -32.60 -15.62 0.24
CA GLN A 364 -33.63 -14.89 -0.51
C GLN A 364 -32.98 -13.90 -1.47
N ALA A 365 -32.08 -13.06 -0.95
CA ALA A 365 -31.40 -12.05 -1.74
C ALA A 365 -30.56 -12.65 -2.88
N LYS A 366 -29.89 -13.78 -2.63
CA LYS A 366 -29.09 -14.50 -3.62
C LYS A 366 -29.95 -15.05 -4.77
N TYR A 367 -31.12 -15.63 -4.45
CA TYR A 367 -32.05 -16.12 -5.47
C TYR A 367 -32.67 -14.98 -6.29
N GLU A 368 -33.07 -13.90 -5.63
CA GLU A 368 -33.56 -12.69 -6.27
C GLU A 368 -32.55 -12.09 -7.23
N LYS A 369 -31.31 -11.83 -6.79
CA LYS A 369 -30.24 -11.31 -7.65
C LYS A 369 -29.95 -12.22 -8.83
N LYS A 370 -29.90 -13.55 -8.61
CA LYS A 370 -29.65 -14.50 -9.70
C LYS A 370 -30.74 -14.44 -10.76
N ARG A 371 -32.02 -14.45 -10.34
CA ARG A 371 -33.15 -14.40 -11.27
C ARG A 371 -33.22 -13.06 -12.01
N LEU A 372 -32.95 -11.95 -11.30
CA LEU A 372 -32.89 -10.61 -11.87
C LEU A 372 -31.75 -10.47 -12.88
N ALA A 373 -30.57 -11.04 -12.60
CA ALA A 373 -29.45 -11.05 -13.52
C ALA A 373 -29.77 -11.80 -14.82
N ASP A 374 -30.45 -12.95 -14.72
CA ASP A 374 -30.88 -13.71 -15.90
C ASP A 374 -31.94 -12.96 -16.71
N TYR A 375 -32.87 -12.28 -16.04
CA TYR A 375 -33.83 -11.39 -16.70
C TYR A 375 -33.13 -10.23 -17.42
N CYS A 376 -32.21 -9.54 -16.73
CA CYS A 376 -31.47 -8.41 -17.30
C CYS A 376 -30.65 -8.83 -18.53
N ARG A 377 -30.00 -10.00 -18.48
CA ARG A 377 -29.28 -10.58 -19.62
C ARG A 377 -30.20 -10.79 -20.83
N LYS A 378 -31.44 -11.24 -20.62
CA LYS A 378 -32.41 -11.50 -21.69
C LYS A 378 -33.02 -10.22 -22.25
N ALA A 379 -33.53 -9.35 -21.38
CA ALA A 379 -34.30 -8.15 -21.71
C ALA A 379 -33.41 -6.96 -22.13
N TYR A 380 -32.32 -6.71 -21.42
CA TYR A 380 -31.45 -5.53 -21.62
C TYR A 380 -30.12 -5.83 -22.30
N LYS A 381 -29.79 -7.12 -22.54
CA LYS A 381 -28.51 -7.59 -23.08
C LYS A 381 -27.28 -7.23 -22.25
N LYS A 382 -27.49 -6.75 -21.02
CA LYS A 382 -26.48 -6.42 -20.02
C LYS A 382 -27.02 -6.75 -18.63
N ILE A 383 -26.13 -7.14 -17.74
CA ILE A 383 -26.50 -7.50 -16.36
C ILE A 383 -26.45 -6.25 -15.48
N HIS A 384 -25.45 -5.40 -15.68
CA HIS A 384 -25.22 -4.24 -14.84
C HIS A 384 -25.04 -2.96 -15.65
N VAL A 385 -25.31 -1.84 -14.99
CA VAL A 385 -25.02 -0.48 -15.41
C VAL A 385 -24.22 0.18 -14.30
N THR A 386 -23.08 0.77 -14.64
CA THR A 386 -22.28 1.55 -13.70
C THR A 386 -22.64 3.03 -13.83
N LYS A 387 -22.85 3.70 -12.70
CA LYS A 387 -23.06 5.14 -12.61
C LYS A 387 -22.09 5.73 -11.60
N VAL A 388 -21.50 6.87 -11.95
CA VAL A 388 -20.65 7.66 -11.06
C VAL A 388 -21.38 8.97 -10.81
N GLU A 389 -21.51 9.34 -9.55
CA GLU A 389 -22.20 10.55 -9.12
C GLU A 389 -21.31 11.33 -8.17
N GLU A 390 -21.24 12.64 -8.38
CA GLU A 390 -20.63 13.54 -7.42
C GLU A 390 -21.61 13.80 -6.27
N ARG A 391 -21.15 13.60 -5.04
CA ARG A 391 -21.91 13.80 -3.80
C ARG A 391 -21.16 14.75 -2.88
N VAL A 392 -21.90 15.43 -2.01
CA VAL A 392 -21.34 16.34 -1.01
C VAL A 392 -21.80 15.89 0.36
N THR A 393 -20.86 15.75 1.28
CA THR A 393 -21.12 15.38 2.68
C THR A 393 -20.66 16.50 3.60
N THR A 394 -21.40 16.73 4.68
CA THR A 394 -21.07 17.72 5.71
C THR A 394 -20.30 17.05 6.84
N ILE A 395 -19.12 17.58 7.15
CA ILE A 395 -18.22 17.12 8.21
C ILE A 395 -18.30 18.11 9.38
N CYS A 396 -18.81 17.65 10.51
CA CYS A 396 -18.86 18.42 11.74
C CYS A 396 -17.45 18.61 12.33
N GLN A 397 -16.97 19.84 12.36
CA GLN A 397 -15.66 20.18 12.93
C GLN A 397 -15.65 20.23 14.47
N ARG A 398 -16.81 20.01 15.14
CA ARG A 398 -16.95 20.03 16.61
C ARG A 398 -17.18 18.67 17.26
N GLU A 399 -17.43 17.64 16.45
CA GLU A 399 -17.69 16.27 16.93
C GLU A 399 -16.53 15.77 17.82
N ASN A 400 -16.76 14.87 18.78
CA ASN A 400 -15.69 14.30 19.60
C ASN A 400 -14.58 13.66 18.73
N SER A 401 -13.34 14.12 18.85
CA SER A 401 -12.22 13.77 17.97
C SER A 401 -11.53 12.43 18.26
N PHE A 402 -12.06 11.54 19.11
CA PHE A 402 -11.35 10.32 19.54
C PHE A 402 -10.74 9.52 18.38
N TYR A 403 -11.42 9.44 17.22
CA TYR A 403 -10.92 8.73 16.04
C TYR A 403 -9.72 9.46 15.42
N VAL A 404 -9.87 10.75 15.13
CA VAL A 404 -8.81 11.59 14.54
C VAL A 404 -7.60 11.68 15.47
N ASP A 405 -7.83 11.82 16.78
CA ASP A 405 -6.78 11.87 17.79
C ASP A 405 -6.02 10.54 17.88
N THR A 406 -6.71 9.42 17.71
CA THR A 406 -6.07 8.10 17.61
C THR A 406 -5.16 8.01 16.39
N VAL A 407 -5.63 8.46 15.22
CA VAL A 407 -4.82 8.51 13.99
C VAL A 407 -3.59 9.41 14.20
N ARG A 408 -3.77 10.58 14.81
CA ARG A 408 -2.72 11.57 15.09
C ARG A 408 -1.65 10.97 15.99
N ALA A 409 -2.06 10.39 17.12
CA ALA A 409 -1.16 9.74 18.06
C ALA A 409 -0.33 8.62 17.43
N PHE A 410 -0.94 7.82 16.53
CA PHE A 410 -0.23 6.74 15.82
C PHE A 410 0.77 7.27 14.78
N ARG A 411 0.40 8.31 14.03
CA ARG A 411 1.30 8.96 13.08
C ARG A 411 2.50 9.57 13.81
N ASP A 412 2.25 10.33 14.86
CA ASP A 412 3.31 11.07 15.57
C ASP A 412 4.27 10.09 16.26
N ARG A 413 3.74 9.03 16.89
CA ARG A 413 4.54 7.95 17.48
C ARG A 413 5.35 7.18 16.42
N ARG A 414 4.79 6.98 15.21
CA ARG A 414 5.56 6.41 14.08
C ARG A 414 6.73 7.30 13.71
N TYR A 415 6.54 8.62 13.64
CA TYR A 415 7.60 9.57 13.30
C TYR A 415 8.70 9.59 14.36
N GLU A 416 8.34 9.50 15.65
CA GLU A 416 9.31 9.33 16.73
C GLU A 416 10.18 8.07 16.51
N PHE A 417 9.55 6.92 16.24
CA PHE A 417 10.27 5.68 15.97
C PHE A 417 11.09 5.72 14.66
N LYS A 418 10.59 6.36 13.59
CA LYS A 418 11.33 6.60 12.33
C LYS A 418 12.59 7.45 12.62
N GLY A 419 12.47 8.47 13.47
CA GLY A 419 13.58 9.32 13.91
C GLY A 419 14.60 8.55 14.74
N LEU A 420 14.15 7.79 15.74
CA LEU A 420 15.02 6.94 16.57
C LEU A 420 15.74 5.90 15.74
N HIS A 421 15.06 5.22 14.81
CA HIS A 421 15.69 4.29 13.88
C HIS A 421 16.84 4.95 13.10
N LYS A 422 16.64 6.15 12.55
CA LYS A 422 17.71 6.91 11.86
C LYS A 422 18.90 7.23 12.77
N VAL A 423 18.65 7.61 14.03
CA VAL A 423 19.69 7.87 15.02
C VAL A 423 20.48 6.61 15.34
N TRP A 424 19.81 5.49 15.59
CA TRP A 424 20.45 4.22 15.93
C TRP A 424 21.21 3.61 14.76
N LYS A 425 20.72 3.79 13.53
CA LYS A 425 21.46 3.43 12.32
C LYS A 425 22.79 4.17 12.22
N LYS A 426 22.81 5.48 12.48
CA LYS A 426 24.07 6.28 12.53
C LYS A 426 25.00 5.81 13.64
N LYS A 427 24.46 5.53 14.84
CA LYS A 427 25.26 5.00 15.96
C LYS A 427 25.85 3.63 15.66
N LEU A 428 25.12 2.76 14.94
CA LEU A 428 25.61 1.47 14.49
C LEU A 428 26.78 1.61 13.52
N SER A 429 26.67 2.50 12.53
CA SER A 429 27.78 2.81 11.62
C SER A 429 29.02 3.30 12.37
N ALA A 430 28.86 4.26 13.29
CA ALA A 430 29.96 4.76 14.10
C ALA A 430 30.58 3.67 15.02
N ALA A 431 29.75 2.82 15.63
CA ALA A 431 30.24 1.72 16.46
C ALA A 431 31.00 0.65 15.64
N ALA A 432 30.55 0.40 14.42
CA ALA A 432 31.21 -0.52 13.49
C ALA A 432 32.60 -0.02 13.06
N GLU A 433 32.75 1.30 12.89
CA GLU A 433 34.05 1.94 12.61
C GLU A 433 35.02 1.83 13.80
N VAL A 434 34.50 1.96 15.03
CA VAL A 434 35.31 1.85 16.27
C VAL A 434 35.68 0.40 16.61
N GLY A 435 34.89 -0.58 16.16
CA GLY A 435 35.18 -2.02 16.33
C GLY A 435 34.78 -2.61 17.68
N ASP A 436 33.96 -1.94 18.49
CA ASP A 436 33.43 -2.49 19.76
C ASP A 436 32.28 -3.47 19.50
N ALA A 437 32.57 -4.76 19.60
CA ALA A 437 31.59 -5.83 19.36
C ALA A 437 30.36 -5.79 20.29
N SER A 438 30.51 -5.33 21.54
CA SER A 438 29.41 -5.22 22.50
C SER A 438 28.47 -4.09 22.09
N GLU A 439 29.05 -2.93 21.77
CA GLU A 439 28.28 -1.75 21.36
C GLU A 439 27.64 -1.93 19.99
N VAL A 440 28.32 -2.58 19.04
CA VAL A 440 27.75 -2.96 17.74
C VAL A 440 26.52 -3.84 17.93
N LYS A 441 26.60 -4.87 18.81
CA LYS A 441 25.46 -5.74 19.11
C LYS A 441 24.30 -4.95 19.71
N ARG A 442 24.58 -4.04 20.65
CA ARG A 442 23.57 -3.18 21.28
C ARG A 442 22.89 -2.26 20.28
N CYS A 443 23.67 -1.52 19.48
CA CYS A 443 23.16 -0.62 18.46
C CYS A 443 22.32 -1.35 17.41
N LYS A 444 22.75 -2.55 16.99
CA LYS A 444 22.00 -3.40 16.05
C LYS A 444 20.65 -3.85 16.61
N ASN A 445 20.60 -4.25 17.88
CA ASN A 445 19.34 -4.62 18.51
C ASN A 445 18.36 -3.42 18.59
N MET A 446 18.86 -2.23 18.90
CA MET A 446 18.03 -1.01 18.95
C MET A 446 17.56 -0.58 17.56
N GLU A 447 18.40 -0.68 16.53
CA GLU A 447 18.00 -0.46 15.14
C GLU A 447 16.82 -1.36 14.75
N ILE A 448 16.96 -2.68 14.97
CA ILE A 448 15.90 -3.67 14.66
C ILE A 448 14.61 -3.37 15.43
N LEU A 449 14.71 -3.01 16.72
CA LEU A 449 13.56 -2.67 17.54
C LEU A 449 12.80 -1.45 17.00
N TYR A 450 13.50 -0.35 16.71
CA TYR A 450 12.84 0.87 16.22
C TYR A 450 12.33 0.75 14.78
N ASP A 451 13.01 -0.04 13.94
CA ASP A 451 12.48 -0.37 12.63
C ASP A 451 11.19 -1.19 12.75
N SER A 452 11.17 -2.20 13.63
CA SER A 452 9.97 -3.00 13.88
C SER A 452 8.82 -2.15 14.42
N LEU A 453 9.09 -1.25 15.36
CA LEU A 453 8.10 -0.34 15.95
C LEU A 453 7.52 0.62 14.91
N GLN A 454 8.34 1.26 14.07
CA GLN A 454 7.82 2.18 13.05
C GLN A 454 7.03 1.44 11.97
N LEU A 455 7.44 0.22 11.58
CA LEU A 455 6.69 -0.60 10.62
C LEU A 455 5.35 -1.08 11.19
N ALA A 456 5.31 -1.46 12.47
CA ALA A 456 4.08 -1.82 13.17
C ALA A 456 3.07 -0.67 13.12
N HIS A 457 3.52 0.55 13.42
CA HIS A 457 2.67 1.73 13.32
C HIS A 457 2.28 2.05 11.88
N LYS A 458 3.17 1.86 10.89
CA LYS A 458 2.83 2.02 9.47
C LYS A 458 1.66 1.09 9.05
N CYS A 459 1.70 -0.18 9.46
CA CYS A 459 0.66 -1.16 9.14
C CYS A 459 -0.72 -0.75 9.68
N ILE A 460 -0.78 -0.34 10.97
CA ILE A 460 -2.02 0.13 11.59
C ILE A 460 -2.47 1.47 11.00
N LEU A 461 -1.53 2.40 10.77
CA LEU A 461 -1.83 3.73 10.23
C LEU A 461 -2.51 3.64 8.86
N ASN A 462 -1.98 2.80 7.96
CA ASN A 462 -2.59 2.55 6.65
C ASN A 462 -3.94 1.82 6.74
N SER A 463 -4.22 1.16 7.87
CA SER A 463 -5.46 0.40 8.07
C SER A 463 -6.62 1.26 8.57
N PHE A 464 -6.40 2.45 9.17
CA PHE A 464 -7.52 3.31 9.61
C PHE A 464 -8.44 3.72 8.46
N TYR A 465 -7.87 4.12 7.32
CA TYR A 465 -8.66 4.43 6.13
C TYR A 465 -9.40 3.18 5.62
N GLY A 466 -8.71 2.04 5.48
CA GLY A 466 -9.36 0.81 5.01
C GLY A 466 -10.42 0.26 5.97
N TYR A 467 -10.32 0.57 7.26
CA TYR A 467 -11.23 0.10 8.31
C TYR A 467 -12.64 0.66 8.14
N VAL A 468 -12.80 1.93 7.78
CA VAL A 468 -14.15 2.56 7.69
C VAL A 468 -15.02 1.99 6.58
N MET A 469 -14.44 1.20 5.67
CA MET A 469 -15.14 0.47 4.61
C MET A 469 -15.20 -1.05 4.84
N ARG A 470 -14.67 -1.54 5.96
CA ARG A 470 -14.69 -2.96 6.28
C ARG A 470 -16.12 -3.39 6.66
N LYS A 471 -16.59 -4.48 6.03
CA LYS A 471 -17.85 -5.13 6.40
C LYS A 471 -17.88 -5.48 7.89
N GLY A 472 -18.94 -5.10 8.60
CA GLY A 472 -19.06 -5.34 10.04
C GLY A 472 -18.13 -4.50 10.92
N ALA A 473 -17.59 -3.38 10.38
CA ALA A 473 -16.96 -2.34 11.18
C ALA A 473 -17.99 -1.65 12.08
N ARG A 474 -17.57 -1.18 13.25
CA ARG A 474 -18.41 -0.37 14.15
C ARG A 474 -18.49 1.08 13.66
N TRP A 475 -17.37 1.64 13.21
CA TRP A 475 -17.31 2.99 12.64
C TRP A 475 -17.20 2.90 11.11
N TYR A 476 -18.28 2.48 10.46
CA TYR A 476 -18.38 2.40 9.01
C TYR A 476 -18.79 3.76 8.42
N SER A 477 -18.11 4.21 7.36
CA SER A 477 -18.56 5.35 6.54
C SER A 477 -17.94 5.29 5.15
N MET A 478 -18.82 5.20 4.14
CA MET A 478 -18.43 5.25 2.73
C MET A 478 -18.06 6.67 2.30
N GLU A 479 -18.78 7.65 2.82
CA GLU A 479 -18.58 9.08 2.59
C GLU A 479 -17.17 9.47 3.00
N MET A 480 -16.74 9.08 4.20
CA MET A 480 -15.39 9.35 4.69
C MET A 480 -14.33 8.79 3.73
N ALA A 481 -14.46 7.52 3.33
CA ALA A 481 -13.49 6.89 2.45
C ALA A 481 -13.49 7.55 1.05
N GLY A 482 -14.67 7.88 0.53
CA GLY A 482 -14.84 8.60 -0.73
C GLY A 482 -14.20 9.99 -0.71
N ILE A 483 -14.40 10.77 0.36
CA ILE A 483 -13.79 12.10 0.53
C ILE A 483 -12.27 11.98 0.57
N VAL A 484 -11.72 11.01 1.30
CA VAL A 484 -10.27 10.80 1.39
C VAL A 484 -9.68 10.53 0.01
N CYS A 485 -10.27 9.61 -0.76
CA CYS A 485 -9.78 9.29 -2.11
C CYS A 485 -9.95 10.44 -3.09
N PHE A 486 -11.10 11.12 -3.09
CA PHE A 486 -11.36 12.22 -4.00
C PHE A 486 -10.44 13.42 -3.72
N THR A 487 -10.22 13.75 -2.44
CA THR A 487 -9.27 14.79 -2.05
C THR A 487 -7.85 14.41 -2.47
N GLY A 488 -7.45 13.15 -2.27
CA GLY A 488 -6.14 12.66 -2.70
C GLY A 488 -5.95 12.74 -4.22
N ALA A 489 -6.95 12.32 -4.99
CA ALA A 489 -6.95 12.44 -6.45
C ALA A 489 -6.80 13.90 -6.90
N ASN A 490 -7.48 14.85 -6.26
CA ASN A 490 -7.36 16.27 -6.60
C ASN A 490 -5.96 16.83 -6.28
N ILE A 491 -5.36 16.43 -5.15
CA ILE A 491 -3.99 16.84 -4.78
C ILE A 491 -3.00 16.37 -5.84
N ILE A 492 -3.04 15.08 -6.19
CA ILE A 492 -2.07 14.51 -7.14
C ILE A 492 -2.28 15.01 -8.57
N THR A 493 -3.54 15.27 -8.97
CA THR A 493 -3.85 15.87 -10.27
C THR A 493 -3.30 17.30 -10.38
N GLN A 494 -3.46 18.14 -9.36
CA GLN A 494 -2.90 19.50 -9.34
C GLN A 494 -1.37 19.48 -9.38
N ALA A 495 -0.74 18.59 -8.60
CA ALA A 495 0.72 18.43 -8.64
C ALA A 495 1.19 18.00 -10.04
N ARG A 496 0.51 17.02 -10.66
CA ARG A 496 0.79 16.54 -12.02
C ARG A 496 0.62 17.65 -13.07
N GLU A 497 -0.39 18.51 -12.94
CA GLU A 497 -0.61 19.67 -13.83
C GLU A 497 0.55 20.67 -13.79
N LEU A 498 1.17 20.90 -12.63
CA LEU A 498 2.38 21.71 -12.54
C LEU A 498 3.56 20.98 -13.19
N ILE A 499 3.78 19.71 -12.85
CA ILE A 499 4.91 18.92 -13.35
C ILE A 499 4.88 18.80 -14.88
N GLU A 500 3.70 18.65 -15.49
CA GLU A 500 3.53 18.65 -16.96
C GLU A 500 3.98 19.96 -17.62
N GLN A 501 3.91 21.09 -16.90
CA GLN A 501 4.31 22.39 -17.43
C GLN A 501 5.81 22.65 -17.30
N ILE A 502 6.50 22.04 -16.34
CA ILE A 502 7.92 22.30 -16.04
C ILE A 502 8.84 21.11 -16.34
N GLY A 503 8.28 19.95 -16.67
CA GLY A 503 9.00 18.70 -16.92
C GLY A 503 8.13 17.70 -17.67
N ARG A 504 8.34 16.41 -17.42
CA ARG A 504 7.53 15.33 -18.02
C ARG A 504 7.12 14.31 -16.96
N PRO A 505 5.84 14.23 -16.58
CA PRO A 505 5.34 13.17 -15.73
C PRO A 505 5.28 11.85 -16.52
N LEU A 506 5.77 10.77 -15.93
CA LEU A 506 5.90 9.44 -16.54
C LEU A 506 4.77 8.51 -16.09
N GLU A 507 4.58 8.41 -14.78
CA GLU A 507 3.58 7.56 -14.14
C GLU A 507 3.05 8.24 -12.88
N LEU A 508 1.77 8.04 -12.62
CA LEU A 508 1.09 8.54 -11.42
C LEU A 508 0.41 7.35 -10.77
N ASP A 509 0.79 7.05 -9.52
CA ASP A 509 0.16 6.03 -8.71
C ASP A 509 -0.32 6.61 -7.38
N THR A 510 -1.63 6.88 -7.29
CA THR A 510 -2.38 7.20 -6.06
C THR A 510 -1.86 8.41 -5.26
N ASP A 511 -0.71 8.27 -4.62
CA ASP A 511 -0.01 9.21 -3.76
C ASP A 511 1.30 9.75 -4.34
N GLY A 512 1.82 9.15 -5.43
CA GLY A 512 3.11 9.53 -6.01
C GLY A 512 3.07 9.85 -7.51
N ILE A 513 4.00 10.72 -7.94
CA ILE A 513 4.27 11.03 -9.34
C ILE A 513 5.73 10.69 -9.64
N TRP A 514 5.94 9.79 -10.60
CA TRP A 514 7.21 9.60 -11.27
C TRP A 514 7.36 10.62 -12.38
N CYS A 515 8.44 11.40 -12.37
CA CYS A 515 8.67 12.41 -13.39
C CYS A 515 10.15 12.55 -13.73
N VAL A 516 10.39 13.14 -14.90
CA VAL A 516 11.69 13.68 -15.27
C VAL A 516 11.65 15.19 -15.32
N LEU A 517 12.59 15.82 -14.61
CA LEU A 517 12.86 17.25 -14.66
C LEU A 517 14.16 17.49 -15.45
N PRO A 518 14.35 18.67 -16.06
CA PRO A 518 15.63 19.00 -16.71
C PRO A 518 16.78 19.05 -15.70
N ASN A 519 17.99 18.60 -16.05
CA ASN A 519 19.14 18.61 -15.13
C ASN A 519 19.53 20.01 -14.62
N SER A 520 19.19 21.06 -15.36
CA SER A 520 19.34 22.45 -14.91
C SER A 520 18.29 22.92 -13.89
N PHE A 521 17.32 22.09 -13.51
CA PHE A 521 16.27 22.44 -12.55
C PHE A 521 16.81 22.66 -11.12
N PRO A 522 16.24 23.61 -10.34
CA PRO A 522 16.62 23.79 -8.94
C PRO A 522 16.33 22.52 -8.12
N GLU A 523 17.37 21.89 -7.58
CA GLU A 523 17.25 20.68 -6.76
C GLU A 523 17.35 21.01 -5.25
N ASN A 524 18.52 20.77 -4.65
CA ASN A 524 18.73 20.86 -3.21
C ASN A 524 19.57 22.09 -2.85
N PHE A 525 19.11 22.86 -1.87
CA PHE A 525 19.80 24.06 -1.40
C PHE A 525 20.05 23.98 0.10
N VAL A 526 21.21 24.49 0.54
CA VAL A 526 21.61 24.47 1.96
C VAL A 526 21.31 25.80 2.63
N ILE A 527 20.33 25.81 3.52
CA ILE A 527 20.03 26.90 4.42
C ILE A 527 20.99 26.85 5.62
N LYS A 528 21.67 27.96 5.87
CA LYS A 528 22.58 28.16 7.01
C LYS A 528 21.83 28.92 8.09
N SER A 529 21.96 28.45 9.34
CA SER A 529 21.28 29.02 10.48
C SER A 529 22.20 29.24 11.66
N THR A 530 21.87 30.22 12.50
CA THR A 530 22.48 30.42 13.82
C THR A 530 21.94 29.44 14.88
N ASN A 531 20.95 28.61 14.54
CA ASN A 531 20.38 27.62 15.44
C ASN A 531 21.35 26.46 15.72
N ILE A 532 21.68 26.25 17.00
CA ILE A 532 22.64 25.22 17.43
C ILE A 532 22.17 23.80 17.05
N LYS A 533 20.86 23.53 17.08
CA LYS A 533 20.30 22.20 16.75
C LYS A 533 20.23 21.95 15.25
N LYS A 534 20.01 22.99 14.46
CA LYS A 534 19.87 22.92 12.99
C LYS A 534 20.78 23.96 12.31
N PRO A 535 22.12 23.84 12.41
CA PRO A 535 23.04 24.84 11.84
C PRO A 535 23.04 24.85 10.30
N LYS A 536 22.67 23.71 9.69
CA LYS A 536 22.49 23.54 8.25
C LYS A 536 21.27 22.68 8.00
N VAL A 537 20.43 23.10 7.07
CA VAL A 537 19.23 22.40 6.64
C VAL A 537 19.24 22.33 5.11
N THR A 538 18.99 21.15 4.56
CA THR A 538 18.91 20.97 3.10
C THR A 538 17.45 20.96 2.70
N ILE A 539 17.05 21.89 1.82
CA ILE A 539 15.70 21.99 1.29
C ILE A 539 15.70 21.51 -0.16
N SER A 540 14.80 20.58 -0.48
CA SER A 540 14.53 20.15 -1.85
C SER A 540 13.46 21.05 -2.45
N TYR A 541 13.85 21.86 -3.44
CA TYR A 541 12.93 22.79 -4.10
C TYR A 541 11.75 22.11 -4.82
N PRO A 542 11.92 20.95 -5.50
CA PRO A 542 10.78 20.23 -6.09
C PRO A 542 9.72 19.81 -5.07
N GLY A 543 10.13 19.44 -3.85
CA GLY A 543 9.19 19.13 -2.77
C GLY A 543 8.53 20.38 -2.21
N ALA A 544 9.34 21.40 -1.89
CA ALA A 544 8.86 22.65 -1.32
C ALA A 544 7.83 23.37 -2.23
N MET A 545 8.06 23.39 -3.55
CA MET A 545 7.14 24.02 -4.50
C MET A 545 5.77 23.33 -4.56
N LEU A 546 5.71 22.02 -4.32
CA LEU A 546 4.45 21.30 -4.24
C LEU A 546 3.79 21.47 -2.87
N ASN A 547 4.56 21.49 -1.79
CA ASN A 547 4.06 21.67 -0.44
C ASN A 547 3.33 23.01 -0.25
N ILE A 548 3.87 24.11 -0.79
CA ILE A 548 3.20 25.40 -0.72
C ILE A 548 1.87 25.41 -1.50
N LEU A 549 1.80 24.72 -2.65
CA LEU A 549 0.56 24.58 -3.41
C LEU A 549 -0.48 23.75 -2.64
N VAL A 550 -0.04 22.67 -2.00
CA VAL A 550 -0.90 21.85 -1.13
C VAL A 550 -1.40 22.66 0.05
N LYS A 551 -0.52 23.47 0.66
CA LYS A 551 -0.87 24.37 1.75
C LYS A 551 -1.96 25.36 1.31
N GLU A 552 -1.80 26.00 0.17
CA GLU A 552 -2.77 27.00 -0.31
C GLU A 552 -4.10 26.39 -0.78
N GLY A 553 -4.04 25.24 -1.44
CA GLY A 553 -5.23 24.60 -2.03
C GLY A 553 -6.04 23.74 -1.06
N PHE A 554 -5.41 23.18 -0.02
CA PHE A 554 -6.00 22.09 0.78
C PHE A 554 -5.94 22.31 2.31
N THR A 555 -5.59 23.50 2.79
CA THR A 555 -5.66 23.82 4.22
C THR A 555 -7.11 23.86 4.72
N ASN A 556 -7.33 23.33 5.93
CA ASN A 556 -8.60 23.43 6.61
C ASN A 556 -8.57 24.59 7.62
N ASP A 557 -9.11 25.74 7.23
CA ASP A 557 -9.25 26.92 8.11
C ASP A 557 -10.47 26.85 9.04
N GLN A 558 -11.24 25.76 8.98
CA GLN A 558 -12.43 25.52 9.80
C GLN A 558 -12.17 24.52 10.93
N TYR A 559 -10.91 24.14 11.18
CA TYR A 559 -10.57 23.13 12.18
C TYR A 559 -10.89 23.64 13.58
N GLN A 560 -11.84 22.99 14.27
CA GLN A 560 -12.23 23.39 15.62
C GLN A 560 -11.81 22.37 16.67
N GLU A 561 -11.26 22.87 17.77
CA GLU A 561 -10.81 22.07 18.91
C GLU A 561 -11.46 22.60 20.18
N LEU A 562 -11.88 21.67 21.05
CA LEU A 562 -12.48 21.99 22.33
C LEU A 562 -11.39 22.48 23.29
N GLN A 563 -11.42 23.75 23.67
CA GLN A 563 -10.45 24.35 24.58
C GLN A 563 -10.87 24.19 26.04
N ASP A 564 -12.16 24.39 26.33
CA ASP A 564 -12.71 24.24 27.67
C ASP A 564 -13.95 23.33 27.65
N PRO A 565 -13.85 22.10 28.19
CA PRO A 565 -14.97 21.17 28.26
C PRO A 565 -16.13 21.64 29.14
N ALA A 566 -15.89 22.51 30.14
CA ALA A 566 -16.94 22.95 31.06
C ALA A 566 -17.85 24.00 30.42
N SER A 567 -17.28 24.94 29.66
CA SER A 567 -18.04 25.96 28.93
C SER A 567 -18.39 25.57 27.49
N LEU A 568 -17.90 24.42 27.00
CA LEU A 568 -17.99 24.00 25.60
C LEU A 568 -17.43 25.06 24.63
N THR A 569 -16.31 25.68 25.01
CA THR A 569 -15.65 26.71 24.19
C THR A 569 -14.72 26.05 23.19
N TYR A 570 -14.91 26.38 21.91
CA TYR A 570 -14.10 25.90 20.79
C TYR A 570 -13.22 27.01 20.22
N ILE A 571 -11.97 26.67 19.90
CA ILE A 571 -11.06 27.52 19.13
C ILE A 571 -10.99 27.04 17.69
N THR A 572 -10.89 27.97 16.74
CA THR A 572 -10.67 27.65 15.33
C THR A 572 -9.20 27.89 14.99
N ARG A 573 -8.59 26.94 14.28
CA ARG A 573 -7.23 27.05 13.76
C ARG A 573 -7.14 26.50 12.34
N SER A 574 -6.12 26.92 11.60
CA SER A 574 -5.80 26.33 10.30
C SER A 574 -4.99 25.05 10.52
N GLU A 575 -5.40 23.96 9.88
CA GLU A 575 -4.69 22.68 9.92
C GLU A 575 -4.36 22.23 8.49
N ASN A 576 -3.11 21.86 8.27
CA ASN A 576 -2.69 21.09 7.10
C ASN A 576 -1.46 20.26 7.47
N SER A 577 -1.54 18.96 7.24
CA SER A 577 -0.48 18.00 7.54
C SER A 577 -0.03 17.20 6.31
N ILE A 578 -0.42 17.64 5.12
CA ILE A 578 -0.16 16.95 3.85
C ILE A 578 1.12 17.52 3.25
N PHE A 579 2.13 16.67 3.07
CA PHE A 579 3.43 17.07 2.53
C PHE A 579 3.92 16.02 1.52
N PHE A 580 4.50 16.50 0.43
CA PHE A 580 5.31 15.72 -0.49
C PHE A 580 6.70 15.46 0.12
N GLU A 581 7.10 14.20 0.08
CA GLU A 581 8.47 13.72 0.24
C GLU A 581 9.07 13.54 -1.18
N VAL A 582 10.37 13.80 -1.33
CA VAL A 582 11.09 13.67 -2.59
C VAL A 582 12.08 12.51 -2.47
N ASP A 583 11.95 11.54 -3.37
CA ASP A 583 12.89 10.43 -3.53
C ASP A 583 13.61 10.52 -4.88
N GLY A 584 14.94 10.32 -4.86
CA GLY A 584 15.82 10.47 -6.02
C GLY A 584 16.95 11.49 -5.79
N PRO A 585 17.69 11.87 -6.84
CA PRO A 585 17.50 11.43 -8.23
C PRO A 585 17.89 9.96 -8.45
N TYR A 586 17.26 9.33 -9.45
CA TYR A 586 17.53 7.93 -9.84
C TYR A 586 18.35 7.83 -11.14
N LEU A 587 19.06 6.71 -11.32
CA LEU A 587 19.86 6.45 -12.52
C LEU A 587 18.97 6.22 -13.74
N ALA A 588 17.98 5.33 -13.60
CA ALA A 588 17.16 4.88 -14.71
C ALA A 588 15.74 4.51 -14.26
N MET A 589 14.77 4.73 -15.15
CA MET A 589 13.39 4.27 -15.02
C MET A 589 12.92 3.68 -16.35
N ILE A 590 12.34 2.48 -16.30
CA ILE A 590 11.85 1.75 -17.47
C ILE A 590 10.35 1.53 -17.31
N LEU A 591 9.57 2.02 -18.29
CA LEU A 591 8.12 1.90 -18.33
C LEU A 591 7.65 1.16 -19.57
N PRO A 592 6.84 0.09 -19.43
CA PRO A 592 6.28 -0.66 -20.54
C PRO A 592 5.06 0.04 -21.19
N ALA A 593 4.99 0.04 -22.53
CA ALA A 593 3.80 0.31 -23.35
C ALA A 593 2.71 -0.81 -23.37
N SER A 594 1.48 -0.56 -23.82
CA SER A 594 0.53 -1.65 -24.09
C SER A 594 0.69 -2.19 -25.52
N LYS A 595 0.20 -3.41 -25.78
CA LYS A 595 0.01 -3.88 -27.16
C LYS A 595 -1.12 -3.15 -27.88
N GLU A 596 -2.14 -2.74 -27.13
CA GLU A 596 -3.31 -2.08 -27.70
C GLU A 596 -3.00 -0.60 -27.93
N GLU A 597 -3.22 -0.14 -29.15
CA GLU A 597 -3.03 1.26 -29.52
C GLU A 597 -3.85 2.17 -28.59
N GLY A 598 -3.19 3.21 -28.05
CA GLY A 598 -3.81 4.17 -27.12
C GLY A 598 -4.02 3.66 -25.69
N LYS A 599 -3.75 2.38 -25.38
CA LYS A 599 -3.72 1.91 -23.99
C LYS A 599 -2.29 1.93 -23.45
N LYS A 600 -2.17 2.23 -22.15
CA LYS A 600 -0.88 2.22 -21.43
C LYS A 600 -0.99 1.32 -20.21
N LEU A 601 0.12 0.71 -19.82
CA LEU A 601 0.15 -0.20 -18.69
C LEU A 601 0.44 0.58 -17.40
N LYS A 602 -0.55 0.60 -16.52
CA LYS A 602 -0.45 1.24 -15.20
C LYS A 602 0.25 0.30 -14.20
N LYS A 603 0.92 0.87 -13.18
CA LYS A 603 1.55 0.12 -12.08
C LYS A 603 2.60 -0.91 -12.51
N ARG A 604 3.29 -0.67 -13.62
CA ARG A 604 4.40 -1.51 -14.10
C ARG A 604 5.60 -0.63 -14.42
N TYR A 605 6.68 -0.76 -13.66
CA TYR A 605 7.91 -0.01 -13.88
C TYR A 605 9.08 -0.62 -13.10
N ALA A 606 10.29 -0.36 -13.59
CA ALA A 606 11.55 -0.73 -12.95
C ALA A 606 12.40 0.53 -12.77
N VAL A 607 12.95 0.72 -11.56
CA VAL A 607 13.73 1.91 -11.18
C VAL A 607 15.07 1.47 -10.62
N PHE A 608 16.14 2.18 -10.98
CA PHE A 608 17.51 1.88 -10.57
C PHE A 608 18.15 3.06 -9.84
N ASN A 609 18.89 2.75 -8.77
CA ASN A 609 19.71 3.72 -8.04
C ASN A 609 20.97 4.10 -8.84
N GLU A 610 21.64 5.17 -8.43
CA GLU A 610 22.91 5.62 -9.02
C GLU A 610 24.02 4.55 -9.02
N ASP A 611 24.02 3.64 -8.04
CA ASP A 611 24.97 2.52 -7.97
C ASP A 611 24.63 1.35 -8.92
N GLY A 612 23.55 1.47 -9.71
CA GLY A 612 23.05 0.44 -10.62
C GLY A 612 22.21 -0.65 -9.93
N SER A 613 22.01 -0.56 -8.62
CA SER A 613 21.13 -1.50 -7.91
C SER A 613 19.66 -1.22 -8.23
N LEU A 614 18.84 -2.29 -8.24
CA LEU A 614 17.41 -2.18 -8.45
C LEU A 614 16.74 -1.54 -7.22
N ALA A 615 16.27 -0.31 -7.38
CA ALA A 615 15.59 0.44 -6.33
C ALA A 615 14.17 -0.06 -6.11
N GLU A 616 13.41 -0.18 -7.21
CA GLU A 616 12.01 -0.56 -7.16
C GLU A 616 11.59 -1.33 -8.42
N LEU A 617 10.72 -2.33 -8.24
CA LEU A 617 10.17 -3.14 -9.32
C LEU A 617 8.70 -3.45 -9.04
N LYS A 618 7.81 -2.92 -9.90
CA LYS A 618 6.36 -2.99 -9.72
C LYS A 618 5.67 -3.68 -10.88
N GLY A 619 4.64 -4.47 -10.54
CA GLY A 619 3.68 -5.05 -11.48
C GLY A 619 4.19 -6.15 -12.43
N PHE A 620 5.50 -6.34 -12.56
CA PHE A 620 6.09 -7.37 -13.42
C PHE A 620 5.93 -8.79 -12.88
N GLU A 621 5.86 -9.74 -13.82
CA GLU A 621 5.63 -11.17 -13.61
C GLU A 621 6.70 -11.82 -12.73
N VAL A 622 7.95 -11.33 -12.76
CA VAL A 622 9.04 -11.75 -11.86
C VAL A 622 8.68 -11.61 -10.36
N LYS A 623 7.79 -10.68 -10.00
CA LYS A 623 7.28 -10.53 -8.63
C LYS A 623 6.00 -11.33 -8.38
N ARG A 624 5.34 -11.87 -9.40
CA ARG A 624 4.02 -12.53 -9.29
C ARG A 624 4.13 -14.05 -9.11
N ARG A 625 3.16 -14.64 -8.41
CA ARG A 625 3.07 -16.10 -8.20
C ARG A 625 2.42 -16.77 -9.40
N GLY A 626 2.89 -17.97 -9.77
CA GLY A 626 2.27 -18.80 -10.82
C GLY A 626 2.52 -18.33 -12.26
N GLU A 627 3.22 -17.21 -12.46
CA GLU A 627 3.62 -16.80 -13.81
C GLU A 627 4.76 -17.69 -14.32
N LEU A 628 4.79 -17.88 -15.64
CA LEU A 628 5.74 -18.74 -16.35
C LEU A 628 7.19 -18.44 -15.94
N GLN A 629 7.89 -19.45 -15.44
CA GLN A 629 9.25 -19.29 -14.91
C GLN A 629 10.22 -18.73 -15.96
N LEU A 630 10.05 -19.10 -17.23
CA LEU A 630 10.82 -18.56 -18.34
C LEU A 630 10.68 -17.03 -18.48
N VAL A 631 9.47 -16.48 -18.34
CA VAL A 631 9.24 -15.01 -18.37
C VAL A 631 9.98 -14.34 -17.20
N LYS A 632 9.97 -14.94 -16.03
CA LYS A 632 10.66 -14.38 -14.85
C LYS A 632 12.17 -14.31 -15.03
N ILE A 633 12.76 -15.36 -15.60
CA ILE A 633 14.19 -15.39 -15.91
C ILE A 633 14.51 -14.36 -17.00
N PHE A 634 13.71 -14.32 -18.06
CA PHE A 634 13.84 -13.31 -19.12
C PHE A 634 13.82 -11.89 -18.57
N GLN A 635 12.80 -11.53 -17.79
CA GLN A 635 12.67 -10.21 -17.17
C GLN A 635 13.87 -9.88 -16.29
N SER A 636 14.31 -10.82 -15.46
CA SER A 636 15.49 -10.64 -14.59
C SER A 636 16.75 -10.34 -15.41
N SER A 637 16.94 -11.02 -16.54
CA SER A 637 18.10 -10.79 -17.43
C SER A 637 18.02 -9.50 -18.26
N VAL A 638 16.80 -9.08 -18.62
CA VAL A 638 16.58 -7.89 -19.46
C VAL A 638 16.74 -6.59 -18.68
N PHE A 639 16.32 -6.57 -17.42
CA PHE A 639 16.40 -5.36 -16.59
C PHE A 639 17.83 -4.82 -16.44
N GLU A 640 18.82 -5.70 -16.25
CA GLU A 640 20.22 -5.30 -16.19
C GLU A 640 20.76 -4.82 -17.55
N ALA A 641 20.19 -5.29 -18.66
CA ALA A 641 20.63 -4.90 -20.00
C ALA A 641 20.26 -3.45 -20.36
N PHE A 642 19.21 -2.89 -19.74
CA PHE A 642 18.81 -1.49 -19.92
C PHE A 642 19.85 -0.49 -19.37
N LEU A 643 20.73 -0.91 -18.47
CA LEU A 643 21.81 -0.08 -17.92
C LEU A 643 23.05 -0.02 -18.83
N LYS A 644 23.09 -0.82 -19.89
CA LYS A 644 24.23 -0.87 -20.83
C LYS A 644 23.98 0.06 -22.02
N GLY A 645 25.05 0.58 -22.62
CA GLY A 645 24.97 1.54 -23.74
C GLY A 645 25.00 2.99 -23.27
N SER A 646 25.40 3.88 -24.17
CA SER A 646 25.56 5.32 -23.95
C SER A 646 24.53 6.18 -24.69
N THR A 647 23.87 5.61 -25.71
CA THR A 647 22.73 6.22 -26.41
C THR A 647 21.50 5.34 -26.29
N LEU A 648 20.32 5.89 -26.55
CA LEU A 648 19.06 5.13 -26.49
C LEU A 648 19.08 3.94 -27.46
N GLU A 649 19.65 4.11 -28.65
CA GLU A 649 19.80 3.07 -29.65
C GLU A 649 20.73 1.94 -29.17
N GLU A 650 21.84 2.28 -28.51
CA GLU A 650 22.76 1.29 -27.93
C GLU A 650 22.11 0.52 -26.77
N VAL A 651 21.29 1.19 -25.95
CA VAL A 651 20.50 0.55 -24.89
C VAL A 651 19.56 -0.47 -25.49
N TYR A 652 18.74 -0.07 -26.46
CA TYR A 652 17.81 -0.99 -27.12
C TYR A 652 18.54 -2.12 -27.86
N ALA A 653 19.70 -1.87 -28.47
CA ALA A 653 20.52 -2.91 -29.08
C ALA A 653 21.07 -3.92 -28.05
N SER A 654 21.44 -3.46 -26.85
CA SER A 654 21.86 -4.33 -25.75
C SER A 654 20.71 -5.22 -25.25
N VAL A 655 19.53 -4.64 -25.09
CA VAL A 655 18.31 -5.37 -24.70
C VAL A 655 17.88 -6.36 -25.77
N ALA A 656 17.93 -5.97 -27.05
CA ALA A 656 17.61 -6.82 -28.19
C ALA A 656 18.48 -8.08 -28.24
N LYS A 657 19.79 -7.98 -27.95
CA LYS A 657 20.68 -9.16 -27.87
C LYS A 657 20.21 -10.17 -26.83
N VAL A 658 19.72 -9.72 -25.68
CA VAL A 658 19.17 -10.60 -24.64
C VAL A 658 17.86 -11.23 -25.13
N ALA A 659 17.00 -10.45 -25.77
CA ALA A 659 15.75 -10.96 -26.33
C ALA A 659 15.98 -12.00 -27.44
N ASP A 660 16.90 -11.75 -28.37
CA ASP A 660 17.24 -12.68 -29.45
C ASP A 660 17.86 -13.98 -28.89
N TYR A 661 18.70 -13.91 -27.85
CA TYR A 661 19.19 -15.10 -27.16
C TYR A 661 18.05 -15.99 -26.64
N TRP A 662 17.07 -15.39 -25.95
CA TRP A 662 15.93 -16.14 -25.43
C TRP A 662 15.00 -16.65 -26.55
N LEU A 663 14.87 -15.92 -27.66
CA LEU A 663 14.18 -16.38 -28.86
C LEU A 663 14.87 -17.60 -29.48
N ASP A 664 16.20 -17.58 -29.61
CA ASP A 664 16.97 -18.68 -30.19
C ASP A 664 16.83 -19.97 -29.35
N VAL A 665 16.79 -19.85 -28.02
CA VAL A 665 16.51 -20.98 -27.11
C VAL A 665 15.15 -21.63 -27.43
N LEU A 666 14.14 -20.82 -27.78
CA LEU A 666 12.81 -21.33 -28.14
C LEU A 666 12.76 -21.92 -29.55
N TYR A 667 13.31 -21.21 -30.54
CA TYR A 667 13.27 -21.63 -31.93
C TYR A 667 14.11 -22.89 -32.16
N SER A 668 15.20 -23.04 -31.41
CA SER A 668 15.97 -24.29 -31.35
C SER A 668 15.24 -25.43 -30.62
N LYS A 669 14.01 -25.19 -30.12
CA LYS A 669 13.20 -26.11 -29.33
C LYS A 669 13.98 -26.68 -28.14
N VAL A 670 14.82 -25.84 -27.52
CA VAL A 670 15.64 -26.22 -26.36
C VAL A 670 16.65 -27.34 -26.71
N GLY A 671 16.98 -27.54 -28.00
CA GLY A 671 17.79 -28.66 -28.47
C GLY A 671 19.20 -28.76 -27.84
N THR A 672 19.78 -27.64 -27.43
CA THR A 672 21.09 -27.58 -26.74
C THR A 672 21.00 -27.45 -25.22
N LEU A 673 19.81 -27.22 -24.65
CA LEU A 673 19.60 -26.95 -23.22
C LEU A 673 18.65 -27.93 -22.50
N TRP A 674 18.25 -29.02 -23.16
CA TRP A 674 17.29 -30.01 -22.63
C TRP A 674 17.65 -30.50 -21.22
N HIS A 675 18.94 -30.66 -20.91
CA HIS A 675 19.42 -31.13 -19.61
C HIS A 675 19.39 -30.08 -18.47
N ARG A 676 19.04 -28.81 -18.75
CA ARG A 676 19.08 -27.69 -17.77
C ARG A 676 17.74 -26.99 -17.53
N LEU A 677 16.70 -27.29 -18.31
CA LEU A 677 15.41 -26.59 -18.29
C LEU A 677 14.15 -27.40 -17.89
N PRO A 678 14.18 -28.66 -17.34
CA PRO A 678 12.94 -29.39 -17.01
C PRO A 678 11.96 -28.61 -16.13
N THR A 679 12.43 -27.72 -15.26
CA THR A 679 11.61 -26.90 -14.35
C THR A 679 11.16 -25.55 -14.92
N ALA A 680 11.72 -25.09 -16.05
CA ALA A 680 11.42 -23.76 -16.60
C ALA A 680 10.19 -23.74 -17.53
N VAL A 681 9.77 -24.91 -18.04
CA VAL A 681 8.69 -25.07 -19.03
C VAL A 681 7.41 -25.64 -18.39
N VAL A 682 7.43 -25.96 -17.09
CA VAL A 682 6.31 -26.62 -16.42
C VAL A 682 5.40 -25.58 -15.74
N GLU A 683 4.51 -25.01 -16.54
CA GLU A 683 3.10 -24.87 -16.19
C GLU A 683 2.28 -24.67 -17.49
N SER A 684 1.16 -25.37 -17.57
CA SER A 684 0.34 -25.55 -18.75
C SER A 684 -0.33 -24.26 -19.24
N GLN A 685 0.15 -23.72 -20.36
CA GLN A 685 -0.62 -22.94 -21.35
C GLN A 685 0.25 -22.76 -22.62
N SER A 686 -0.37 -22.64 -23.79
CA SER A 686 0.23 -22.99 -25.09
C SER A 686 1.47 -22.14 -25.46
N LEU A 687 2.38 -22.73 -26.23
CA LEU A 687 3.55 -22.09 -26.86
C LEU A 687 3.19 -20.82 -27.69
N GLU A 688 1.93 -20.68 -28.06
CA GLU A 688 1.37 -19.54 -28.81
C GLU A 688 1.22 -18.28 -27.93
N GLU A 689 0.86 -18.40 -26.65
CA GLU A 689 0.78 -17.26 -25.73
C GLU A 689 2.18 -16.70 -25.41
N PHE A 690 3.21 -17.56 -25.44
CA PHE A 690 4.60 -17.15 -25.23
C PHE A 690 5.21 -16.42 -26.42
N LYS A 691 4.94 -16.86 -27.66
CA LYS A 691 5.27 -16.06 -28.85
C LYS A 691 4.67 -14.66 -28.73
N SER A 692 3.41 -14.57 -28.30
CA SER A 692 2.76 -13.29 -28.02
C SER A 692 3.52 -12.45 -26.97
N CYS A 693 4.18 -13.03 -25.97
CA CYS A 693 4.96 -12.32 -24.93
C CYS A 693 6.36 -11.89 -25.39
N VAL A 694 6.95 -12.60 -26.34
CA VAL A 694 8.24 -12.21 -26.93
C VAL A 694 8.07 -11.28 -28.14
N ASP A 695 6.99 -11.44 -28.90
CA ASP A 695 6.52 -10.46 -29.89
C ASP A 695 6.16 -9.14 -29.20
N VAL A 696 5.64 -9.21 -27.97
CA VAL A 696 5.49 -8.09 -27.05
C VAL A 696 6.82 -7.47 -26.65
N ALA A 697 7.85 -8.28 -26.35
CA ALA A 697 9.18 -7.74 -26.13
C ALA A 697 9.69 -7.01 -27.38
N ARG A 698 9.43 -7.52 -28.59
CA ARG A 698 9.74 -6.82 -29.84
C ARG A 698 8.93 -5.54 -30.06
N GLU A 699 7.64 -5.51 -29.69
CA GLU A 699 6.81 -4.29 -29.75
C GLU A 699 7.14 -3.28 -28.63
N TYR A 700 7.65 -3.74 -27.48
CA TYR A 700 8.24 -2.88 -26.44
C TYR A 700 9.59 -2.29 -26.85
N MET A 701 10.29 -2.94 -27.77
CA MET A 701 11.63 -2.60 -28.27
C MET A 701 11.58 -1.86 -29.62
N GLY A 702 10.44 -1.23 -29.95
CA GLY A 702 10.18 -0.54 -31.22
C GLY A 702 11.38 0.20 -31.81
#